data_AF-A0A3B9SKI2-F1
#
_entry.id   AF-A0A3B9SKI2-F1
#
_cell.length_a   1.000
_cell.length_b   1.000
_cell.length_c   1.000
_cell.angle_alpha   90.00
_cell.angle_beta   90.00
_cell.angle_gamma   90.00
#
_symmetry.space_group_name_H-M   'P 1'
#
loop_
_entity.id
_entity.type
_entity.pdbx_description
1 polymer ?
#
loop_
_entity_poly.entity_id
_entity_poly.type
_entity_poly.pdbx_seq_one_letter_code
_entity_poly.pdbx_strand_id
1 'polypeptide(L)'
;MKLSGLEPLKISAQSNFVNVGERTNVTGSRKFLRLIKEEQYEEALDIARDQVEGGAQILDVNMDEGMLDGVYAMTTFLNLIASEPDISRIPIMIDSSKWDIIVAGLKCVQGKAVVNSISLKEGEAEFIAHAKTVRRFGAAVIVMAFDEAGQADSYDRRVEICGRAYKILTEQVGFPPEDIIFDPNIFPVATGMEEHRHNALDFFEATAWIKQNLPGAKVSGGVSNVSFSFRGNDVVREAMHACFLYHAIAHGMDMGIVNPGQLIVYDKIDPPLREHVEDVLLDRRDDATERLLTLAESVRGAASVREKDESWRQLPISERIEYSLVNGLDAHIEADAEEARVALGAPLYVIEGPLMAGMNVVGDLFGAGKMFLPQVVKSARVMKKAVAYLEPFFETSDAAPRKQGKILMATVKGDVHDIGKNIVSVVLQCNNYEVIDLGVMVPPQKILDAALEHGVDAIGLSGLITPSLDEMVFLASEMKRQGISLPLLIGGATTSRAHTAVKIQPVLDSPVVHVNDASRSVPVVQRLLGEQGADFAAEIRSDYDRLAEQYANRSSQRNFMPLDAARANRYRPDFSRKPARPAQLGVFTLDDYPLEKLVPYIDWTPFFMAWDLHGKYPRILEDEVVGAQAKILLADAQAMLTQAVSEGWLTAKGVYGFFEAQQKGDDIEVRDAQGESHRFLTLRQQGQKKEGLPYLALSDFIDPVGEDYLGLFAVTTGHGLDERVAAYEAAQDDYSALMLKALADRLAEAFAEHLHQRVRREFWGYAAEETLTNEDLIAESYQGIRPAPGYPACPDPLEKDLLFRLLDVEARAGIQLTEQ
;
A
#
# COMPACT_ATOMS: atom_id res chain seq x y z
N MET A 1 2.70 6.53 -32.76
CA MET A 1 1.82 7.28 -31.85
C MET A 1 2.63 7.83 -30.69
N LYS A 2 2.30 9.04 -30.22
CA LYS A 2 2.85 9.62 -28.98
C LYS A 2 1.69 10.01 -28.09
N LEU A 3 1.67 9.50 -26.87
CA LEU A 3 0.71 9.82 -25.83
C LEU A 3 1.47 10.39 -24.63
N SER A 4 0.78 10.98 -23.67
CA SER A 4 1.43 11.47 -22.44
C SER A 4 0.46 11.50 -21.28
N GLY A 5 0.92 11.03 -20.11
CA GLY A 5 0.48 11.55 -18.83
C GLY A 5 1.40 12.71 -18.44
N LEU A 6 1.99 12.65 -17.25
CA LEU A 6 3.18 13.44 -16.90
C LEU A 6 4.43 12.95 -17.65
N GLU A 7 4.48 11.66 -17.99
CA GLU A 7 5.58 11.06 -18.76
C GLU A 7 5.12 10.71 -20.19
N PRO A 8 6.04 10.79 -21.18
CA PRO A 8 5.71 10.47 -22.56
C PRO A 8 5.67 8.97 -22.83
N LEU A 9 4.56 8.47 -23.39
CA LEU A 9 4.46 7.11 -23.92
C LEU A 9 4.62 7.14 -25.45
N LYS A 10 5.66 6.47 -25.97
CA LYS A 10 5.94 6.39 -27.42
C LYS A 10 5.66 4.98 -27.93
N ILE A 11 4.65 4.86 -28.79
CA ILE A 11 4.27 3.59 -29.43
C ILE A 11 4.80 3.60 -30.87
N SER A 12 5.77 2.73 -31.13
CA SER A 12 6.46 2.53 -32.40
C SER A 12 6.28 1.09 -32.90
N ALA A 13 6.77 0.78 -34.10
CA ALA A 13 6.74 -0.59 -34.62
C ALA A 13 7.63 -1.58 -33.83
N GLN A 14 8.55 -1.08 -32.99
CA GLN A 14 9.42 -1.88 -32.12
C GLN A 14 8.88 -1.98 -30.69
N SER A 15 7.79 -1.27 -30.39
CA SER A 15 7.18 -1.32 -29.06
C SER A 15 6.48 -2.66 -28.88
N ASN A 16 6.59 -3.23 -27.68
CA ASN A 16 5.76 -4.37 -27.29
C ASN A 16 4.27 -3.95 -27.23
N PHE A 17 3.39 -4.93 -27.12
CA PHE A 17 1.96 -4.74 -26.90
C PHE A 17 1.70 -3.79 -25.72
N VAL A 18 0.75 -2.87 -25.89
CA VAL A 18 0.42 -1.86 -24.87
C VAL A 18 -0.81 -2.29 -24.07
N ASN A 19 -0.63 -2.52 -22.78
CA ASN A 19 -1.72 -2.85 -21.86
C ASN A 19 -2.50 -1.60 -21.45
N VAL A 20 -3.80 -1.59 -21.71
CA VAL A 20 -4.73 -0.56 -21.24
C VAL A 20 -5.53 -1.13 -20.07
N GLY A 21 -5.40 -0.54 -18.88
CA GLY A 21 -6.06 -1.05 -17.67
C GLY A 21 -7.57 -0.85 -17.68
N GLU A 22 -8.35 -1.94 -17.50
CA GLU A 22 -9.81 -1.96 -17.65
C GLU A 22 -10.64 -1.74 -16.36
N ARG A 23 -10.03 -1.78 -15.18
CA ARG A 23 -10.76 -1.90 -13.89
C ARG A 23 -11.36 -0.60 -13.38
N THR A 24 -10.93 0.54 -13.91
CA THR A 24 -11.47 1.90 -13.64
C THR A 24 -12.73 2.16 -14.47
N ASN A 25 -13.62 1.16 -14.50
CA ASN A 25 -14.83 1.14 -15.30
C ASN A 25 -16.03 0.76 -14.43
N VAL A 26 -17.00 1.67 -14.30
CA VAL A 26 -18.19 1.45 -13.45
C VAL A 26 -19.11 0.34 -13.96
N THR A 27 -19.06 0.00 -15.25
CA THR A 27 -19.84 -1.12 -15.81
C THR A 27 -19.08 -2.45 -15.73
N GLY A 28 -17.75 -2.41 -15.86
CA GLY A 28 -16.88 -3.58 -15.87
C GLY A 28 -16.46 -4.06 -14.49
N SER A 29 -16.39 -3.17 -13.50
CA SER A 29 -15.88 -3.46 -12.16
C SER A 29 -16.92 -3.14 -11.09
N ARG A 30 -17.48 -4.19 -10.47
CA ARG A 30 -18.43 -4.05 -9.35
C ARG A 30 -17.84 -3.29 -8.16
N LYS A 31 -16.55 -3.48 -7.89
CA LYS A 31 -15.83 -2.75 -6.83
C LYS A 31 -15.76 -1.26 -7.18
N PHE A 32 -15.32 -0.91 -8.38
CA PHE A 32 -15.18 0.47 -8.81
C PHE A 32 -16.53 1.20 -8.86
N LEU A 33 -17.57 0.55 -9.40
CA LEU A 33 -18.95 1.06 -9.39
C LEU A 33 -19.41 1.47 -7.99
N ARG A 34 -19.19 0.60 -7.01
CA ARG A 34 -19.58 0.83 -5.62
C ARG A 34 -18.83 2.02 -5.05
N LEU A 35 -17.51 2.08 -5.21
CA LEU A 35 -16.68 3.16 -4.70
C LEU A 35 -17.07 4.52 -5.29
N ILE A 36 -17.34 4.59 -6.59
CA ILE A 36 -17.80 5.82 -7.25
C ILE A 36 -19.20 6.22 -6.77
N LYS A 37 -20.13 5.26 -6.61
CA LYS A 37 -21.49 5.53 -6.07
C LYS A 37 -21.47 5.99 -4.62
N GLU A 38 -20.55 5.47 -3.81
CA GLU A 38 -20.37 5.82 -2.40
C GLU A 38 -19.44 7.03 -2.20
N GLU A 39 -19.00 7.69 -3.29
CA GLU A 39 -18.05 8.81 -3.29
C GLU A 39 -16.72 8.52 -2.57
N GLN A 40 -16.34 7.24 -2.47
CA GLN A 40 -15.07 6.76 -1.90
C GLN A 40 -13.94 6.88 -2.93
N TYR A 41 -13.66 8.11 -3.36
CA TYR A 41 -12.71 8.35 -4.45
C TYR A 41 -11.26 8.00 -4.10
N GLU A 42 -10.85 8.04 -2.83
CA GLU A 42 -9.51 7.62 -2.39
C GLU A 42 -9.29 6.11 -2.64
N GLU A 43 -10.21 5.25 -2.19
CA GLU A 43 -10.14 3.81 -2.48
C GLU A 43 -10.29 3.52 -3.99
N ALA A 44 -10.97 4.40 -4.75
CA ALA A 44 -11.07 4.27 -6.20
C ALA A 44 -9.76 4.63 -6.92
N LEU A 45 -8.96 5.55 -6.36
CA LEU A 45 -7.60 5.85 -6.84
C LEU A 45 -6.66 4.67 -6.63
N ASP A 46 -6.82 3.90 -5.56
CA ASP A 46 -6.03 2.69 -5.34
C ASP A 46 -6.24 1.68 -6.48
N ILE A 47 -7.47 1.50 -6.99
CA ILE A 47 -7.73 0.64 -8.16
C ILE A 47 -7.01 1.16 -9.41
N ALA A 48 -6.88 2.47 -9.57
CA ALA A 48 -6.09 3.04 -10.66
C ALA A 48 -4.58 2.77 -10.43
N ARG A 49 -4.07 2.99 -9.21
CA ARG A 49 -2.66 2.76 -8.84
C ARG A 49 -2.26 1.30 -9.02
N ASP A 50 -3.06 0.36 -8.51
CA ASP A 50 -2.86 -1.09 -8.63
C ASP A 50 -2.69 -1.51 -10.10
N GLN A 51 -3.45 -0.91 -11.02
CA GLN A 51 -3.34 -1.22 -12.44
C GLN A 51 -2.06 -0.66 -13.05
N VAL A 52 -1.65 0.55 -12.67
CA VAL A 52 -0.38 1.15 -13.13
C VAL A 52 0.81 0.34 -12.62
N GLU A 53 0.79 -0.08 -11.36
CA GLU A 53 1.81 -0.95 -10.76
C GLU A 53 1.80 -2.36 -11.35
N GLY A 54 0.61 -2.88 -11.67
CA GLY A 54 0.40 -4.15 -12.38
C GLY A 54 0.79 -4.12 -13.87
N GLY A 55 1.30 -3.00 -14.38
CA GLY A 55 1.86 -2.90 -15.73
C GLY A 55 0.94 -2.28 -16.78
N ALA A 56 -0.15 -1.61 -16.39
CA ALA A 56 -0.90 -0.75 -17.31
C ALA A 56 -0.02 0.39 -17.80
N GLN A 57 -0.03 0.61 -19.12
CA GLN A 57 0.68 1.72 -19.76
C GLN A 57 -0.26 2.84 -20.18
N ILE A 58 -1.57 2.57 -20.24
CA ILE A 58 -2.65 3.53 -20.41
C ILE A 58 -3.75 3.14 -19.42
N LEU A 59 -4.45 4.09 -18.82
CA LEU A 59 -5.56 3.82 -17.91
C LEU A 59 -6.90 4.15 -18.59
N ASP A 60 -7.80 3.18 -18.74
CA ASP A 60 -9.15 3.40 -19.26
C ASP A 60 -10.11 3.79 -18.13
N VAL A 61 -10.75 4.95 -18.26
CA VAL A 61 -11.65 5.49 -17.23
C VAL A 61 -13.05 5.61 -17.83
N ASN A 62 -13.99 4.85 -17.28
CA ASN A 62 -15.40 4.84 -17.69
C ASN A 62 -16.32 5.12 -16.50
N MET A 63 -17.19 6.12 -16.66
CA MET A 63 -18.16 6.58 -15.64
C MET A 63 -19.62 6.47 -16.11
N ASP A 64 -19.88 5.67 -17.14
CA ASP A 64 -21.22 5.49 -17.71
C ASP A 64 -22.05 4.54 -16.86
N GLU A 65 -22.92 5.10 -16.03
CA GLU A 65 -23.92 4.35 -15.28
C GLU A 65 -25.21 5.16 -15.17
N GLY A 66 -26.36 4.49 -15.33
CA GLY A 66 -27.66 5.18 -15.41
C GLY A 66 -28.04 6.04 -14.19
N MET A 67 -27.44 5.75 -13.04
CA MET A 67 -27.70 6.43 -11.76
C MET A 67 -26.61 7.44 -11.38
N LEU A 68 -25.57 7.63 -12.19
CA LEU A 68 -24.48 8.57 -11.93
C LEU A 68 -24.60 9.82 -12.81
N ASP A 69 -24.23 10.98 -12.26
CA ASP A 69 -23.85 12.13 -13.07
C ASP A 69 -22.45 11.86 -13.65
N GLY A 70 -22.41 11.27 -14.84
CA GLY A 70 -21.17 10.87 -15.48
C GLY A 70 -20.24 12.04 -15.81
N VAL A 71 -20.75 13.27 -16.03
CA VAL A 71 -19.89 14.45 -16.25
C VAL A 71 -19.19 14.83 -14.95
N TYR A 72 -19.95 14.88 -13.85
CA TYR A 72 -19.39 15.15 -12.53
C TYR A 72 -18.39 14.07 -12.09
N ALA A 73 -18.75 12.79 -12.22
CA ALA A 73 -17.90 11.67 -11.81
C ALA A 73 -16.59 11.61 -12.61
N MET A 74 -16.66 11.77 -13.94
CA MET A 74 -15.48 11.78 -14.81
C MET A 74 -14.54 12.94 -14.45
N THR A 75 -15.07 14.16 -14.35
CA THR A 75 -14.25 15.34 -14.04
C THR A 75 -13.61 15.25 -12.65
N THR A 76 -14.36 14.80 -11.65
CA THR A 76 -13.87 14.63 -10.29
C THR A 76 -12.74 13.61 -10.24
N PHE A 77 -12.97 12.42 -10.78
CA PHE A 77 -11.98 11.34 -10.71
C PHE A 77 -10.70 11.65 -11.50
N LEU A 78 -10.82 12.25 -12.69
CA LEU A 78 -9.64 12.65 -13.47
C LEU A 78 -8.81 13.76 -12.80
N ASN A 79 -9.45 14.71 -12.12
CA ASN A 79 -8.74 15.72 -11.34
C ASN A 79 -8.01 15.12 -10.14
N LEU A 80 -8.58 14.09 -9.51
CA LEU A 80 -7.94 13.35 -8.42
C LEU A 80 -6.77 12.48 -8.91
N ILE A 81 -6.92 11.82 -10.06
CA ILE A 81 -5.79 11.13 -10.72
C ILE A 81 -4.65 12.13 -10.96
N ALA A 82 -4.96 13.35 -11.40
CA ALA A 82 -3.95 14.38 -11.65
C ALA A 82 -3.20 14.84 -10.39
N SER A 83 -3.75 14.65 -9.18
CA SER A 83 -3.04 14.92 -7.92
C SER A 83 -2.11 13.80 -7.47
N GLU A 84 -2.20 12.60 -8.06
CA GLU A 84 -1.41 11.43 -7.72
C GLU A 84 -0.34 11.15 -8.80
N PRO A 85 0.95 11.47 -8.56
CA PRO A 85 2.00 11.33 -9.56
C PRO A 85 2.20 9.90 -10.08
N ASP A 86 2.04 8.91 -9.21
CA ASP A 86 2.25 7.50 -9.57
C ASP A 86 1.22 6.98 -10.60
N ILE A 87 0.02 7.58 -10.61
CA ILE A 87 -1.06 7.27 -11.55
C ILE A 87 -0.97 8.19 -12.77
N SER A 88 -0.84 9.50 -12.56
CA SER A 88 -0.85 10.50 -13.63
C SER A 88 0.38 10.46 -14.54
N ARG A 89 1.42 9.68 -14.22
CA ARG A 89 2.57 9.45 -15.11
C ARG A 89 2.19 8.83 -16.45
N ILE A 90 1.18 7.95 -16.49
CA ILE A 90 0.73 7.30 -17.75
C ILE A 90 -0.44 8.06 -18.42
N PRO A 91 -0.66 7.91 -19.74
CA PRO A 91 -1.79 8.53 -20.43
C PRO A 91 -3.14 7.96 -19.98
N ILE A 92 -4.19 8.78 -20.12
CA ILE A 92 -5.57 8.40 -19.82
C ILE A 92 -6.34 8.14 -21.11
N MET A 93 -7.12 7.06 -21.12
CA MET A 93 -8.15 6.77 -22.10
C MET A 93 -9.51 7.12 -21.49
N ILE A 94 -10.19 8.11 -22.06
CA ILE A 94 -11.48 8.61 -21.58
C ILE A 94 -12.58 7.82 -22.27
N ASP A 95 -13.26 6.95 -21.53
CA ASP A 95 -14.27 6.04 -22.03
C ASP A 95 -15.69 6.48 -21.66
N SER A 96 -16.51 6.73 -22.68
CA SER A 96 -17.94 7.00 -22.52
C SER A 96 -18.69 6.85 -23.85
N SER A 97 -19.94 6.39 -23.76
CA SER A 97 -20.94 6.44 -24.82
C SER A 97 -21.59 7.82 -25.00
N LYS A 98 -21.38 8.75 -24.05
CA LYS A 98 -21.96 10.10 -24.08
C LYS A 98 -20.89 11.13 -24.40
N TRP A 99 -21.08 11.84 -25.51
CA TRP A 99 -20.11 12.81 -26.01
C TRP A 99 -19.77 13.93 -25.01
N ASP A 100 -20.75 14.41 -24.23
CA ASP A 100 -20.53 15.45 -23.23
C ASP A 100 -19.55 15.04 -22.13
N ILE A 101 -19.53 13.75 -21.75
CA ILE A 101 -18.60 13.20 -20.74
C ILE A 101 -17.18 13.15 -21.32
N ILE A 102 -17.02 12.74 -22.58
CA ILE A 102 -15.72 12.74 -23.27
C ILE A 102 -15.14 14.16 -23.29
N VAL A 103 -15.95 15.15 -23.70
CA VAL A 103 -15.51 16.56 -23.76
C VAL A 103 -15.17 17.10 -22.37
N ALA A 104 -15.90 16.68 -21.33
CA ALA A 104 -15.59 17.05 -19.95
C ALA A 104 -14.25 16.45 -19.49
N GLY A 105 -14.01 15.16 -19.75
CA GLY A 105 -12.74 14.51 -19.42
C GLY A 105 -11.54 15.10 -20.14
N LEU A 106 -11.68 15.43 -21.44
CA LEU A 106 -10.63 16.06 -22.24
C LEU A 106 -10.20 17.43 -21.69
N LYS A 107 -11.08 18.13 -20.97
CA LYS A 107 -10.76 19.41 -20.32
C LYS A 107 -9.97 19.23 -19.01
N CYS A 108 -9.97 18.04 -18.41
CA CYS A 108 -9.33 17.74 -17.14
C CYS A 108 -7.91 17.17 -17.30
N VAL A 109 -7.64 16.47 -18.40
CA VAL A 109 -6.34 15.82 -18.64
C VAL A 109 -5.30 16.80 -19.16
N GLN A 110 -4.10 16.79 -18.56
CA GLN A 110 -3.00 17.68 -18.95
C GLN A 110 -2.20 17.14 -20.15
N GLY A 111 -2.03 15.81 -20.21
CA GLY A 111 -1.25 15.14 -21.25
C GLY A 111 -2.09 14.76 -22.48
N LYS A 112 -1.44 14.17 -23.49
CA LYS A 112 -2.12 13.68 -24.69
C LYS A 112 -2.84 12.36 -24.40
N ALA A 113 -4.16 12.46 -24.21
CA ALA A 113 -5.08 11.36 -23.91
C ALA A 113 -5.57 10.60 -25.16
N VAL A 114 -6.31 9.52 -24.92
CA VAL A 114 -7.05 8.76 -25.93
C VAL A 114 -8.55 8.91 -25.68
N VAL A 115 -9.34 9.17 -26.72
CA VAL A 115 -10.80 9.18 -26.67
C VAL A 115 -11.34 7.78 -27.00
N ASN A 116 -12.13 7.20 -26.10
CA ASN A 116 -12.84 5.94 -26.29
C ASN A 116 -14.36 6.19 -26.18
N SER A 117 -15.12 6.29 -27.26
CA SER A 117 -14.74 6.19 -28.67
C SER A 117 -15.67 7.06 -29.52
N ILE A 118 -15.40 7.13 -30.82
CA ILE A 118 -16.34 7.67 -31.82
C ILE A 118 -16.68 6.59 -32.85
N SER A 119 -17.80 6.75 -33.56
CA SER A 119 -18.22 5.81 -34.60
C SER A 119 -19.12 6.49 -35.64
N LEU A 120 -19.45 5.77 -36.72
CA LEU A 120 -20.36 6.22 -37.77
C LEU A 120 -21.83 5.94 -37.45
N LYS A 121 -22.14 5.43 -36.25
CA LYS A 121 -23.50 5.07 -35.81
C LYS A 121 -24.54 6.17 -36.01
N GLU A 122 -24.16 7.42 -35.72
CA GLU A 122 -25.04 8.60 -35.82
C GLU A 122 -24.87 9.33 -37.16
N GLY A 123 -24.16 8.71 -38.10
CA GLY A 123 -23.87 9.24 -39.42
C GLY A 123 -22.54 9.99 -39.52
N GLU A 124 -22.14 10.21 -40.76
CA GLU A 124 -20.85 10.83 -41.11
C GLU A 124 -20.68 12.26 -40.59
N ALA A 125 -21.75 13.06 -40.55
CA ALA A 125 -21.68 14.45 -40.09
C ALA A 125 -21.30 14.56 -38.60
N GLU A 126 -21.91 13.74 -37.75
CA GLU A 126 -21.63 13.68 -36.30
C GLU A 126 -20.20 13.17 -36.07
N PHE A 127 -19.81 12.09 -36.76
CA PHE A 127 -18.47 11.52 -36.71
C PHE A 127 -17.38 12.55 -37.06
N ILE A 128 -17.58 13.33 -38.12
CA ILE A 128 -16.68 14.42 -38.52
C ILE A 128 -16.63 15.52 -37.45
N ALA A 129 -17.76 15.89 -36.85
CA ALA A 129 -17.83 16.92 -35.81
C ALA A 129 -17.06 16.49 -34.55
N HIS A 130 -17.26 15.25 -34.11
CA HIS A 130 -16.54 14.66 -32.98
C HIS A 130 -15.05 14.56 -33.28
N ALA A 131 -14.66 14.03 -34.45
CA ALA A 131 -13.26 13.93 -34.86
C ALA A 131 -12.54 15.30 -34.92
N LYS A 132 -13.20 16.34 -35.44
CA LYS A 132 -12.65 17.71 -35.43
C LYS A 132 -12.43 18.22 -34.02
N THR A 133 -13.32 17.88 -33.09
CA THR A 133 -13.20 18.26 -31.68
C THR A 133 -12.05 17.51 -31.00
N VAL A 134 -11.94 16.18 -31.16
CA VAL A 134 -10.81 15.41 -30.63
C VAL A 134 -9.48 15.96 -31.15
N ARG A 135 -9.40 16.24 -32.46
CA ARG A 135 -8.22 16.84 -33.09
C ARG A 135 -7.87 18.21 -32.50
N ARG A 136 -8.87 19.02 -32.18
CA ARG A 136 -8.68 20.34 -31.55
C ARG A 136 -8.07 20.24 -30.15
N PHE A 137 -8.43 19.21 -29.38
CA PHE A 137 -7.79 18.90 -28.09
C PHE A 137 -6.41 18.23 -28.25
N GLY A 138 -6.08 17.73 -29.44
CA GLY A 138 -4.81 17.06 -29.72
C GLY A 138 -4.73 15.62 -29.19
N ALA A 139 -5.87 15.01 -28.84
CA ALA A 139 -5.96 13.63 -28.36
C ALA A 139 -5.93 12.61 -29.50
N ALA A 140 -5.55 11.38 -29.19
CA ALA A 140 -5.76 10.22 -30.07
C ALA A 140 -7.21 9.71 -29.94
N VAL A 141 -7.64 8.86 -30.86
CA VAL A 141 -9.05 8.42 -30.92
C VAL A 141 -9.20 6.95 -31.24
N ILE A 142 -10.04 6.26 -30.46
CA ILE A 142 -10.60 4.95 -30.79
C ILE A 142 -11.82 5.14 -31.69
N VAL A 143 -11.82 4.41 -32.80
CA VAL A 143 -12.90 4.35 -33.77
C VAL A 143 -13.49 2.94 -33.74
N MET A 144 -14.70 2.83 -33.20
CA MET A 144 -15.43 1.55 -33.17
C MET A 144 -15.89 1.19 -34.57
N ALA A 145 -15.83 -0.10 -34.92
CA ALA A 145 -16.42 -0.65 -36.14
C ALA A 145 -17.96 -0.72 -36.01
N PHE A 146 -18.60 0.44 -35.98
CA PHE A 146 -20.05 0.63 -35.88
C PHE A 146 -20.45 1.78 -36.83
N ASP A 147 -21.35 1.51 -37.77
CA ASP A 147 -21.92 2.50 -38.69
C ASP A 147 -23.46 2.60 -38.60
N GLU A 148 -24.08 3.31 -39.52
CA GLU A 148 -25.52 3.54 -39.56
C GLU A 148 -26.35 2.24 -39.69
N ALA A 149 -25.73 1.14 -40.13
CA ALA A 149 -26.36 -0.17 -40.29
C ALA A 149 -26.14 -1.11 -39.08
N GLY A 150 -25.29 -0.74 -38.13
CA GLY A 150 -25.06 -1.53 -36.91
C GLY A 150 -23.57 -1.78 -36.59
N GLN A 151 -23.34 -2.68 -35.63
CA GLN A 151 -22.00 -3.17 -35.32
C GLN A 151 -21.51 -4.10 -36.44
N ALA A 152 -20.21 -4.04 -36.76
CA ALA A 152 -19.58 -4.99 -37.66
C ALA A 152 -19.33 -6.32 -36.94
N ASP A 153 -20.16 -7.32 -37.23
CA ASP A 153 -20.08 -8.69 -36.74
C ASP A 153 -19.14 -9.56 -37.58
N SER A 154 -19.13 -9.39 -38.90
CA SER A 154 -18.29 -10.16 -39.83
C SER A 154 -16.99 -9.45 -40.26
N TYR A 155 -16.01 -10.23 -40.74
CA TYR A 155 -14.78 -9.72 -41.34
C TYR A 155 -15.01 -8.61 -42.39
N ASP A 156 -15.91 -8.87 -43.37
CA ASP A 156 -16.18 -7.93 -44.46
C ASP A 156 -16.70 -6.58 -43.93
N ARG A 157 -17.60 -6.63 -42.94
CA ARG A 157 -18.16 -5.43 -42.31
C ARG A 157 -17.11 -4.67 -41.51
N ARG A 158 -16.22 -5.35 -40.78
CA ARG A 158 -15.14 -4.71 -40.01
C ARG A 158 -14.21 -3.94 -40.94
N VAL A 159 -13.80 -4.57 -42.05
CA VAL A 159 -12.94 -3.97 -43.08
C VAL A 159 -13.62 -2.78 -43.77
N GLU A 160 -14.89 -2.92 -44.15
CA GLU A 160 -15.68 -1.85 -44.78
C GLU A 160 -15.73 -0.59 -43.90
N ILE A 161 -16.15 -0.75 -42.64
CA ILE A 161 -16.34 0.37 -41.72
C ILE A 161 -15.01 1.03 -41.38
N CYS A 162 -13.97 0.26 -41.02
CA CYS A 162 -12.65 0.81 -40.72
C CYS A 162 -12.04 1.53 -41.93
N GLY A 163 -12.18 0.97 -43.13
CA GLY A 163 -11.72 1.59 -44.38
C GLY A 163 -12.44 2.90 -44.69
N ARG A 164 -13.77 2.95 -44.51
CA ARG A 164 -14.57 4.18 -44.68
C ARG A 164 -14.17 5.25 -43.67
N ALA A 165 -14.11 4.90 -42.38
CA ALA A 165 -13.76 5.81 -41.31
C ALA A 165 -12.35 6.38 -41.47
N TYR A 166 -11.38 5.56 -41.89
CA TYR A 166 -10.01 6.00 -42.15
C TYR A 166 -9.94 7.08 -43.24
N LYS A 167 -10.65 6.89 -44.36
CA LYS A 167 -10.71 7.89 -45.44
C LYS A 167 -11.34 9.19 -44.96
N ILE A 168 -12.45 9.13 -44.22
CA ILE A 168 -13.10 10.33 -43.67
C ILE A 168 -12.14 11.08 -42.74
N LEU A 169 -11.48 10.39 -41.81
CA LEU A 169 -10.56 11.00 -40.84
C LEU A 169 -9.34 11.63 -41.53
N THR A 170 -8.72 10.92 -42.46
CA THR A 170 -7.47 11.37 -43.09
C THR A 170 -7.69 12.38 -44.21
N GLU A 171 -8.70 12.19 -45.07
CA GLU A 171 -8.92 13.01 -46.26
C GLU A 171 -9.84 14.23 -45.99
N GLN A 172 -10.87 14.07 -45.14
CA GLN A 172 -11.84 15.15 -44.88
C GLN A 172 -11.52 15.93 -43.60
N VAL A 173 -11.14 15.25 -42.51
CA VAL A 173 -10.84 15.89 -41.22
C VAL A 173 -9.38 16.33 -41.11
N GLY A 174 -8.47 15.66 -41.84
CA GLY A 174 -7.02 15.86 -41.72
C GLY A 174 -6.47 15.38 -40.37
N PHE A 175 -7.04 14.31 -39.83
CA PHE A 175 -6.61 13.68 -38.59
C PHE A 175 -5.30 12.91 -38.82
N PRO A 176 -4.29 13.01 -37.94
CA PRO A 176 -3.04 12.25 -38.09
C PRO A 176 -3.31 10.73 -38.05
N PRO A 177 -2.92 9.96 -39.09
CA PRO A 177 -3.16 8.51 -39.12
C PRO A 177 -2.58 7.76 -37.92
N GLU A 178 -1.43 8.22 -37.40
CA GLU A 178 -0.75 7.62 -36.25
C GLU A 178 -1.46 7.82 -34.90
N ASP A 179 -2.52 8.63 -34.86
CA ASP A 179 -3.37 8.88 -33.70
C ASP A 179 -4.75 8.20 -33.82
N ILE A 180 -4.98 7.44 -34.90
CA ILE A 180 -6.19 6.65 -35.12
C ILE A 180 -5.96 5.23 -34.60
N ILE A 181 -6.84 4.79 -33.70
CA ILE A 181 -6.90 3.42 -33.17
C ILE A 181 -8.25 2.84 -33.63
N PHE A 182 -8.23 1.73 -34.36
CA PHE A 182 -9.47 1.02 -34.68
C PHE A 182 -9.76 -0.02 -33.61
N ASP A 183 -11.02 -0.12 -33.22
CA ASP A 183 -11.58 -1.26 -32.48
C ASP A 183 -12.51 -2.03 -33.43
N PRO A 184 -12.05 -3.17 -33.99
CA PRO A 184 -12.85 -4.04 -34.86
C PRO A 184 -13.94 -4.85 -34.12
N ASN A 185 -14.24 -4.53 -32.86
CA ASN A 185 -15.14 -5.21 -31.93
C ASN A 185 -14.68 -6.64 -31.56
N ILE A 186 -14.27 -6.82 -30.31
CA ILE A 186 -14.08 -8.18 -29.74
C ILE A 186 -15.44 -8.67 -29.22
N PHE A 187 -15.99 -9.70 -29.87
CA PHE A 187 -17.24 -10.34 -29.45
C PHE A 187 -16.99 -11.65 -28.67
N PRO A 188 -17.96 -12.08 -27.85
CA PRO A 188 -17.90 -13.38 -27.20
C PRO A 188 -17.83 -14.55 -28.21
N VAL A 189 -17.07 -15.57 -27.86
CA VAL A 189 -17.05 -16.87 -28.54
C VAL A 189 -17.65 -17.96 -27.65
N ALA A 190 -17.83 -19.17 -28.16
CA ALA A 190 -18.36 -20.31 -27.41
C ALA A 190 -19.72 -20.03 -26.74
N THR A 191 -20.57 -19.23 -27.38
CA THR A 191 -21.92 -18.88 -26.88
C THR A 191 -22.96 -19.96 -27.20
N GLY A 192 -22.59 -21.00 -27.96
CA GLY A 192 -23.52 -22.00 -28.49
C GLY A 192 -24.31 -21.54 -29.73
N MET A 193 -23.94 -20.41 -30.33
CA MET A 193 -24.53 -19.90 -31.58
C MET A 193 -23.49 -20.04 -32.69
N GLU A 194 -23.87 -20.64 -33.82
CA GLU A 194 -22.96 -20.89 -34.96
C GLU A 194 -22.45 -19.57 -35.54
N GLU A 195 -23.29 -18.54 -35.52
CA GLU A 195 -22.97 -17.20 -36.01
C GLU A 195 -21.82 -16.53 -35.23
N HIS A 196 -21.57 -16.95 -33.99
CA HIS A 196 -20.51 -16.39 -33.13
C HIS A 196 -19.20 -17.18 -33.19
N ARG A 197 -19.17 -18.28 -33.93
CA ARG A 197 -18.05 -19.21 -33.99
C ARG A 197 -16.80 -18.56 -34.59
N HIS A 198 -16.99 -17.72 -35.61
CA HIS A 198 -15.90 -17.02 -36.30
C HIS A 198 -15.50 -15.68 -35.65
N ASN A 199 -16.16 -15.24 -34.57
CA ASN A 199 -15.99 -13.88 -34.03
C ASN A 199 -14.53 -13.48 -33.72
N ALA A 200 -13.73 -14.42 -33.18
CA ALA A 200 -12.32 -14.19 -32.88
C ALA A 200 -11.44 -14.25 -34.14
N LEU A 201 -11.71 -15.20 -35.04
CA LEU A 201 -11.00 -15.32 -36.32
C LEU A 201 -11.19 -14.07 -37.19
N ASP A 202 -12.43 -13.61 -37.33
CA ASP A 202 -12.78 -12.40 -38.07
C ASP A 202 -12.10 -11.15 -37.48
N PHE A 203 -11.90 -11.11 -36.15
CA PHE A 203 -11.12 -10.05 -35.50
C PHE A 203 -9.64 -10.11 -35.90
N PHE A 204 -9.03 -11.29 -35.89
CA PHE A 204 -7.62 -11.47 -36.27
C PHE A 204 -7.38 -11.10 -37.74
N GLU A 205 -8.27 -11.55 -38.62
CA GLU A 205 -8.19 -11.24 -40.06
C GLU A 205 -8.41 -9.75 -40.32
N ALA A 206 -9.40 -9.12 -39.68
CA ALA A 206 -9.64 -7.69 -39.80
C ALA A 206 -8.46 -6.86 -39.25
N THR A 207 -7.85 -7.31 -38.16
CA THR A 207 -6.62 -6.72 -37.61
C THR A 207 -5.52 -6.73 -38.65
N ALA A 208 -5.21 -7.90 -39.23
CA ALA A 208 -4.19 -8.02 -40.27
C ALA A 208 -4.49 -7.13 -41.49
N TRP A 209 -5.76 -7.07 -41.92
CA TRP A 209 -6.18 -6.21 -43.02
C TRP A 209 -5.97 -4.72 -42.70
N ILE A 210 -6.37 -4.26 -41.51
CA ILE A 210 -6.19 -2.86 -41.07
C ILE A 210 -4.70 -2.49 -41.10
N LYS A 211 -3.83 -3.36 -40.56
CA LYS A 211 -2.38 -3.10 -40.53
C LYS A 211 -1.77 -3.03 -41.92
N GLN A 212 -2.27 -3.81 -42.88
CA GLN A 212 -1.78 -3.84 -44.25
C GLN A 212 -2.29 -2.65 -45.09
N ASN A 213 -3.53 -2.21 -44.87
CA ASN A 213 -4.23 -1.30 -45.77
C ASN A 213 -4.37 0.14 -45.22
N LEU A 214 -4.31 0.34 -43.91
CA LEU A 214 -4.55 1.63 -43.25
C LEU A 214 -3.25 2.11 -42.56
N PRO A 215 -2.31 2.73 -43.31
CA PRO A 215 -0.97 3.01 -42.84
C PRO A 215 -0.95 4.00 -41.66
N GLY A 216 -0.21 3.66 -40.61
CA GLY A 216 -0.10 4.48 -39.40
C GLY A 216 -1.14 4.16 -38.33
N ALA A 217 -2.30 3.63 -38.71
CA ALA A 217 -3.35 3.25 -37.78
C ALA A 217 -2.92 2.13 -36.82
N LYS A 218 -3.54 2.14 -35.64
CA LYS A 218 -3.38 1.13 -34.59
C LYS A 218 -4.64 0.29 -34.45
N VAL A 219 -4.50 -0.88 -33.85
CA VAL A 219 -5.64 -1.76 -33.52
C VAL A 219 -5.69 -2.02 -32.02
N SER A 220 -6.89 -1.90 -31.45
CA SER A 220 -7.23 -2.18 -30.06
C SER A 220 -8.50 -3.03 -29.96
N GLY A 221 -8.85 -3.43 -28.74
CA GLY A 221 -10.12 -4.09 -28.42
C GLY A 221 -10.24 -4.42 -26.94
N GLY A 222 -11.48 -4.53 -26.46
CA GLY A 222 -11.80 -5.04 -25.12
C GLY A 222 -11.65 -6.55 -25.01
N VAL A 223 -10.49 -7.03 -24.55
CA VAL A 223 -10.13 -8.46 -24.57
C VAL A 223 -11.06 -9.29 -23.69
N SER A 224 -11.45 -8.75 -22.54
CA SER A 224 -12.36 -9.42 -21.60
C SER A 224 -13.68 -9.88 -22.22
N ASN A 225 -14.14 -9.23 -23.30
CA ASN A 225 -15.37 -9.57 -24.01
C ASN A 225 -15.32 -10.95 -24.69
N VAL A 226 -14.15 -11.42 -25.14
CA VAL A 226 -14.02 -12.72 -25.82
C VAL A 226 -14.45 -13.88 -24.92
N SER A 227 -14.23 -13.72 -23.60
CA SER A 227 -14.40 -14.75 -22.57
C SER A 227 -15.77 -14.71 -21.86
N PHE A 228 -16.71 -13.88 -22.34
CA PHE A 228 -17.95 -13.59 -21.62
C PHE A 228 -18.79 -14.84 -21.29
N SER A 229 -18.77 -15.84 -22.18
CA SER A 229 -19.46 -17.12 -22.02
C SER A 229 -18.99 -17.93 -20.81
N PHE A 230 -17.81 -17.64 -20.25
CA PHE A 230 -17.19 -18.37 -19.14
C PHE A 230 -17.13 -17.55 -17.84
N ARG A 231 -18.00 -16.54 -17.67
CA ARG A 231 -18.11 -15.77 -16.42
C ARG A 231 -18.23 -16.69 -15.19
N GLY A 232 -17.37 -16.45 -14.20
CA GLY A 232 -17.27 -17.27 -12.98
C GLY A 232 -16.33 -18.48 -13.09
N ASN A 233 -15.54 -18.57 -14.16
CA ASN A 233 -14.42 -19.51 -14.28
C ASN A 233 -13.16 -18.76 -14.73
N ASP A 234 -12.49 -18.08 -13.80
CA ASP A 234 -11.41 -17.15 -14.14
C ASP A 234 -10.19 -17.86 -14.73
N VAL A 235 -9.90 -19.11 -14.34
CA VAL A 235 -8.82 -19.91 -14.95
C VAL A 235 -9.00 -20.08 -16.46
N VAL A 236 -10.24 -20.38 -16.91
CA VAL A 236 -10.53 -20.52 -18.34
C VAL A 236 -10.51 -19.16 -19.02
N ARG A 237 -11.03 -18.11 -18.38
CA ARG A 237 -11.06 -16.76 -18.95
C ARG A 237 -9.66 -16.21 -19.18
N GLU A 238 -8.76 -16.34 -18.21
CA GLU A 238 -7.37 -15.90 -18.31
C GLU A 238 -6.62 -16.67 -19.42
N ALA A 239 -6.85 -17.99 -19.53
CA ALA A 239 -6.33 -18.77 -20.64
C ALA A 239 -6.85 -18.29 -22.01
N MET A 240 -8.13 -17.95 -22.10
CA MET A 240 -8.71 -17.36 -23.32
C MET A 240 -8.09 -16.01 -23.65
N HIS A 241 -7.87 -15.14 -22.67
CA HIS A 241 -7.25 -13.82 -22.89
C HIS A 241 -5.82 -13.97 -23.40
N ALA A 242 -5.02 -14.82 -22.76
CA ALA A 242 -3.63 -15.06 -23.13
C ALA A 242 -3.51 -15.67 -24.53
N CYS A 243 -4.31 -16.68 -24.87
CA CYS A 243 -4.36 -17.27 -26.21
C CYS A 243 -4.86 -16.25 -27.26
N PHE A 244 -5.90 -15.48 -26.95
CA PHE A 244 -6.41 -14.46 -27.86
C PHE A 244 -5.35 -13.39 -28.16
N LEU A 245 -4.69 -12.87 -27.13
CA LEU A 245 -3.63 -11.87 -27.30
C LEU A 245 -2.44 -12.43 -28.08
N TYR A 246 -2.03 -13.67 -27.83
CA TYR A 246 -0.96 -14.32 -28.59
C TYR A 246 -1.24 -14.28 -30.10
N HIS A 247 -2.44 -14.68 -30.51
CA HIS A 247 -2.83 -14.67 -31.93
C HIS A 247 -3.10 -13.25 -32.45
N ALA A 248 -3.76 -12.39 -31.69
CA ALA A 248 -4.07 -11.02 -32.11
C ALA A 248 -2.79 -10.18 -32.33
N ILE A 249 -1.80 -10.30 -31.43
CA ILE A 249 -0.50 -9.63 -31.56
C ILE A 249 0.24 -10.15 -32.79
N ALA A 250 0.21 -11.46 -33.06
CA ALA A 250 0.79 -12.04 -34.27
C ALA A 250 0.15 -11.48 -35.55
N HIS A 251 -1.14 -11.12 -35.51
CA HIS A 251 -1.85 -10.47 -36.61
C HIS A 251 -1.69 -8.94 -36.62
N GLY A 252 -1.00 -8.36 -35.64
CA GLY A 252 -0.59 -6.96 -35.60
C GLY A 252 -1.41 -6.04 -34.70
N MET A 253 -2.15 -6.59 -33.73
CA MET A 253 -2.79 -5.81 -32.65
C MET A 253 -1.74 -5.05 -31.84
N ASP A 254 -1.90 -3.75 -31.66
CA ASP A 254 -0.86 -2.90 -31.02
C ASP A 254 -1.11 -2.70 -29.51
N MET A 255 -2.38 -2.72 -29.09
CA MET A 255 -2.80 -2.45 -27.71
C MET A 255 -4.12 -3.13 -27.40
N GLY A 256 -4.52 -3.22 -26.13
CA GLY A 256 -5.82 -3.77 -25.76
C GLY A 256 -6.24 -3.43 -24.34
N ILE A 257 -7.55 -3.36 -24.13
CA ILE A 257 -8.17 -3.13 -22.83
C ILE A 257 -8.26 -4.47 -22.11
N VAL A 258 -7.46 -4.60 -21.05
CA VAL A 258 -7.17 -5.84 -20.33
C VAL A 258 -7.09 -5.58 -18.83
N ASN A 259 -7.17 -6.64 -18.03
CA ASN A 259 -6.73 -6.60 -16.64
C ASN A 259 -5.24 -7.01 -16.58
N PRO A 260 -4.28 -6.07 -16.39
CA PRO A 260 -2.85 -6.37 -16.51
C PRO A 260 -2.36 -7.42 -15.50
N GLY A 261 -2.94 -7.42 -14.29
CA GLY A 261 -2.57 -8.34 -13.21
C GLY A 261 -3.04 -9.79 -13.42
N GLN A 262 -3.95 -10.05 -14.36
CA GLN A 262 -4.53 -11.37 -14.63
C GLN A 262 -4.03 -12.00 -15.94
N LEU A 263 -3.04 -11.39 -16.60
CA LEU A 263 -2.47 -11.95 -17.84
C LEU A 263 -1.47 -13.07 -17.52
N ILE A 264 -1.91 -14.32 -17.67
CA ILE A 264 -1.03 -15.48 -17.59
C ILE A 264 -0.12 -15.58 -18.84
N VAL A 265 1.09 -16.08 -18.64
CA VAL A 265 2.04 -16.31 -19.75
C VAL A 265 1.55 -17.48 -20.60
N TYR A 266 1.43 -17.30 -21.92
CA TYR A 266 0.93 -18.30 -22.87
C TYR A 266 1.57 -19.70 -22.72
N ASP A 267 2.88 -19.76 -22.46
CA ASP A 267 3.62 -21.02 -22.30
C ASP A 267 3.38 -21.73 -20.95
N LYS A 268 2.79 -21.03 -19.97
CA LYS A 268 2.44 -21.58 -18.66
C LYS A 268 1.01 -22.13 -18.60
N ILE A 269 0.22 -21.94 -19.65
CA ILE A 269 -1.13 -22.51 -19.73
C ILE A 269 -1.00 -24.03 -19.83
N ASP A 270 -1.78 -24.74 -19.02
CA ASP A 270 -1.88 -26.20 -19.08
C ASP A 270 -2.12 -26.65 -20.55
N PRO A 271 -1.28 -27.55 -21.11
CA PRO A 271 -1.34 -27.84 -22.55
C PRO A 271 -2.70 -28.31 -23.05
N PRO A 272 -3.43 -29.21 -22.34
CA PRO A 272 -4.82 -29.53 -22.65
C PRO A 272 -5.74 -28.30 -22.70
N LEU A 273 -5.73 -27.45 -21.67
CA LEU A 273 -6.57 -26.24 -21.65
C LEU A 273 -6.24 -25.29 -22.80
N ARG A 274 -4.95 -25.09 -23.07
CA ARG A 274 -4.48 -24.25 -24.18
C ARG A 274 -5.01 -24.76 -25.53
N GLU A 275 -4.92 -26.05 -25.79
CA GLU A 275 -5.43 -26.67 -27.02
C GLU A 275 -6.94 -26.44 -27.19
N HIS A 276 -7.74 -26.61 -26.13
CA HIS A 276 -9.20 -26.45 -26.19
C HIS A 276 -9.61 -25.00 -26.39
N VAL A 277 -8.88 -24.07 -25.77
CA VAL A 277 -9.09 -22.63 -25.97
C VAL A 277 -8.77 -22.24 -27.41
N GLU A 278 -7.65 -22.69 -27.96
CA GLU A 278 -7.28 -22.39 -29.35
C GLU A 278 -8.21 -23.04 -30.37
N ASP A 279 -8.75 -24.23 -30.09
CA ASP A 279 -9.77 -24.86 -30.94
C ASP A 279 -11.00 -23.96 -31.10
N VAL A 280 -11.40 -23.27 -30.03
CA VAL A 280 -12.51 -22.31 -30.04
C VAL A 280 -12.13 -21.00 -30.73
N LEU A 281 -10.96 -20.43 -30.42
CA LEU A 281 -10.56 -19.12 -30.95
C LEU A 281 -10.25 -19.13 -32.45
N LEU A 282 -9.67 -20.21 -32.95
CA LEU A 282 -9.24 -20.36 -34.35
C LEU A 282 -10.21 -21.20 -35.18
N ASP A 283 -11.34 -21.58 -34.60
CA ASP A 283 -12.34 -22.45 -35.19
C ASP A 283 -11.76 -23.71 -35.89
N ARG A 284 -10.96 -24.49 -35.17
CA ARG A 284 -10.24 -25.64 -35.75
C ARG A 284 -11.12 -26.88 -35.94
N ARG A 285 -12.29 -26.92 -35.30
CA ARG A 285 -13.16 -28.11 -35.21
C ARG A 285 -14.58 -27.76 -34.78
N ASP A 286 -15.54 -28.59 -35.21
CA ASP A 286 -16.98 -28.38 -34.96
C ASP A 286 -17.40 -28.55 -33.50
N ASP A 287 -16.75 -29.44 -32.75
CA ASP A 287 -17.06 -29.73 -31.34
C ASP A 287 -16.22 -28.91 -30.34
N ALA A 288 -15.54 -27.84 -30.78
CA ALA A 288 -14.64 -27.04 -29.95
C ALA A 288 -15.32 -26.45 -28.69
N THR A 289 -16.51 -25.88 -28.86
CA THR A 289 -17.27 -25.25 -27.78
C THR A 289 -17.68 -26.27 -26.70
N GLU A 290 -18.22 -27.43 -27.10
CA GLU A 290 -18.65 -28.48 -26.18
C GLU A 290 -17.49 -29.04 -25.36
N ARG A 291 -16.33 -29.24 -26.02
CA ARG A 291 -15.12 -29.73 -25.38
C ARG A 291 -14.58 -28.76 -24.34
N LEU A 292 -14.51 -27.46 -24.67
CA LEU A 292 -14.03 -26.45 -23.73
C LEU A 292 -14.99 -26.30 -22.53
N LEU A 293 -16.31 -26.35 -22.76
CA LEU A 293 -17.29 -26.35 -21.67
C LEU A 293 -17.13 -27.56 -20.74
N THR A 294 -16.95 -28.76 -21.30
CA THR A 294 -16.72 -29.99 -20.52
C THR A 294 -15.45 -29.90 -19.68
N LEU A 295 -14.36 -29.37 -20.24
CA LEU A 295 -13.12 -29.15 -19.52
C LEU A 295 -13.27 -28.07 -18.43
N ALA A 296 -14.02 -27.01 -18.71
CA ALA A 296 -14.26 -25.93 -17.75
C ALA A 296 -14.98 -26.42 -16.47
N GLU A 297 -15.81 -27.45 -16.56
CA GLU A 297 -16.46 -28.06 -15.39
C GLU A 297 -15.47 -28.78 -14.46
N SER A 298 -14.41 -29.40 -14.98
CA SER A 298 -13.42 -30.12 -14.17
C SER A 298 -12.43 -29.20 -13.47
N VAL A 299 -12.24 -27.98 -13.98
CA VAL A 299 -11.31 -26.97 -13.45
C VAL A 299 -11.92 -26.15 -12.30
N ARG A 300 -13.24 -26.20 -12.07
CA ARG A 300 -13.96 -25.42 -11.04
C ARG A 300 -13.65 -25.78 -9.57
N GLY A 301 -12.84 -26.80 -9.29
CA GLY A 301 -12.79 -27.45 -7.96
C GLY A 301 -11.43 -27.58 -7.24
N ALA A 302 -10.32 -27.03 -7.73
CA ALA A 302 -9.00 -27.30 -7.14
C ALA A 302 -8.47 -26.18 -6.22
N ALA A 303 -9.01 -26.07 -5.01
CA ALA A 303 -8.24 -25.57 -3.87
C ALA A 303 -7.63 -26.79 -3.16
N SER A 304 -6.36 -27.09 -3.40
CA SER A 304 -5.69 -28.22 -2.76
C SER A 304 -5.20 -27.85 -1.35
N VAL A 305 -5.72 -28.57 -0.36
CA VAL A 305 -5.10 -28.69 0.96
C VAL A 305 -3.92 -29.66 0.80
N ARG A 306 -2.69 -29.20 1.06
CA ARG A 306 -1.47 -30.03 0.99
C ARG A 306 -1.34 -30.89 2.25
N GLU A 307 -1.29 -32.21 2.06
CA GLU A 307 -0.60 -33.12 2.99
C GLU A 307 0.89 -32.76 3.06
N LYS A 308 1.56 -33.02 4.20
CA LYS A 308 3.00 -32.76 4.39
C LYS A 308 3.82 -33.56 3.38
N ASP A 309 4.22 -32.90 2.31
CA ASP A 309 5.16 -33.41 1.33
C ASP A 309 6.58 -33.42 1.95
N GLU A 310 7.07 -34.62 2.30
CA GLU A 310 8.45 -34.82 2.79
C GLU A 310 9.44 -35.14 1.66
N SER A 311 9.04 -35.04 0.39
CA SER A 311 9.91 -35.35 -0.76
C SER A 311 11.19 -34.52 -0.79
N TRP A 312 11.14 -33.28 -0.27
CA TRP A 312 12.30 -32.38 -0.17
C TRP A 312 13.44 -32.95 0.68
N ARG A 313 13.17 -33.89 1.61
CA ARG A 313 14.22 -34.54 2.42
C ARG A 313 15.14 -35.44 1.59
N GLN A 314 14.76 -35.79 0.37
CA GLN A 314 15.57 -36.58 -0.55
C GLN A 314 16.53 -35.72 -1.41
N LEU A 315 16.42 -34.39 -1.32
CA LEU A 315 17.28 -33.46 -2.05
C LEU A 315 18.72 -33.45 -1.50
N PRO A 316 19.70 -33.01 -2.31
CA PRO A 316 21.06 -32.74 -1.83
C PRO A 316 21.08 -31.78 -0.62
N ILE A 317 22.11 -31.87 0.23
CA ILE A 317 22.18 -31.09 1.47
C ILE A 317 22.05 -29.57 1.28
N SER A 318 22.66 -29.03 0.23
CA SER A 318 22.55 -27.60 -0.11
C SER A 318 21.12 -27.20 -0.46
N GLU A 319 20.43 -28.02 -1.24
CA GLU A 319 19.04 -27.78 -1.65
C GLU A 319 18.05 -27.99 -0.48
N ARG A 320 18.35 -28.90 0.46
CA ARG A 320 17.58 -29.05 1.70
C ARG A 320 17.68 -27.82 2.59
N ILE A 321 18.89 -27.28 2.77
CA ILE A 321 19.11 -26.06 3.55
C ILE A 321 18.40 -24.87 2.89
N GLU A 322 18.53 -24.71 1.56
CA GLU A 322 17.81 -23.68 0.81
C GLU A 322 16.28 -23.82 0.97
N TYR A 323 15.75 -25.04 0.80
CA TYR A 323 14.33 -25.32 0.97
C TYR A 323 13.85 -24.98 2.40
N SER A 324 14.62 -25.37 3.42
CA SER A 324 14.32 -25.06 4.83
C SER A 324 14.32 -23.57 5.10
N LEU A 325 15.26 -22.80 4.52
CA LEU A 325 15.31 -21.35 4.65
C LEU A 325 14.10 -20.70 3.96
N VAL A 326 13.86 -20.98 2.67
CA VAL A 326 12.77 -20.39 1.89
C VAL A 326 11.39 -20.68 2.49
N ASN A 327 11.20 -21.88 3.07
CA ASN A 327 9.92 -22.27 3.67
C ASN A 327 9.86 -21.99 5.19
N GLY A 328 10.90 -21.45 5.81
CA GLY A 328 10.93 -21.14 7.25
C GLY A 328 10.83 -22.36 8.17
N LEU A 329 11.40 -23.50 7.76
CA LEU A 329 11.35 -24.79 8.47
C LEU A 329 12.59 -24.98 9.37
N ASP A 330 12.40 -24.97 10.68
CA ASP A 330 13.49 -25.02 11.67
C ASP A 330 13.72 -26.41 12.29
N ALA A 331 12.86 -27.39 11.99
CA ALA A 331 12.86 -28.70 12.65
C ALA A 331 14.09 -29.56 12.32
N HIS A 332 14.67 -29.41 11.13
CA HIS A 332 15.81 -30.22 10.65
C HIS A 332 17.10 -29.41 10.42
N ILE A 333 17.05 -28.10 10.62
CA ILE A 333 18.15 -27.21 10.19
C ILE A 333 19.47 -27.48 10.92
N GLU A 334 19.43 -27.85 12.20
CA GLU A 334 20.66 -28.19 12.96
C GLU A 334 21.33 -29.45 12.42
N ALA A 335 20.53 -30.49 12.13
CA ALA A 335 21.03 -31.73 11.55
C ALA A 335 21.58 -31.52 10.14
N ASP A 336 20.89 -30.71 9.33
CA ASP A 336 21.33 -30.38 7.99
C ASP A 336 22.60 -29.49 8.03
N ALA A 337 22.69 -28.54 8.97
CA ALA A 337 23.90 -27.73 9.16
C ALA A 337 25.11 -28.58 9.58
N GLU A 338 24.92 -29.59 10.44
CA GLU A 338 25.98 -30.52 10.82
C GLU A 338 26.44 -31.39 9.64
N GLU A 339 25.50 -31.93 8.86
CA GLU A 339 25.82 -32.72 7.67
C GLU A 339 26.62 -31.88 6.65
N ALA A 340 26.19 -30.64 6.42
CA ALA A 340 26.91 -29.69 5.57
C ALA A 340 28.30 -29.35 6.13
N ARG A 341 28.43 -29.17 7.45
CA ARG A 341 29.71 -28.88 8.12
C ARG A 341 30.71 -30.01 7.92
N VAL A 342 30.27 -31.26 8.07
CA VAL A 342 31.10 -32.44 7.82
C VAL A 342 31.48 -32.55 6.34
N ALA A 343 30.54 -32.29 5.42
CA ALA A 343 30.79 -32.38 3.98
C ALA A 343 31.75 -31.27 3.46
N LEU A 344 31.61 -30.05 3.96
CA LEU A 344 32.40 -28.89 3.52
C LEU A 344 33.69 -28.70 4.33
N GLY A 345 33.84 -29.38 5.47
CA GLY A 345 35.07 -29.44 6.26
C GLY A 345 35.34 -28.23 7.16
N ALA A 346 34.60 -27.12 7.02
CA ALA A 346 34.68 -25.98 7.91
C ALA A 346 33.29 -25.35 8.16
N PRO A 347 32.98 -24.91 9.40
CA PRO A 347 31.71 -24.25 9.72
C PRO A 347 31.47 -23.01 8.87
N LEU A 348 32.54 -22.27 8.57
CA LEU A 348 32.49 -21.06 7.76
C LEU A 348 31.90 -21.32 6.36
N TYR A 349 32.27 -22.42 5.71
CA TYR A 349 31.79 -22.74 4.38
C TYR A 349 30.31 -23.12 4.34
N VAL A 350 29.72 -23.55 5.47
CA VAL A 350 28.28 -23.77 5.57
C VAL A 350 27.53 -22.44 5.57
N ILE A 351 28.08 -21.43 6.28
CA ILE A 351 27.53 -20.08 6.29
C ILE A 351 27.67 -19.46 4.91
N GLU A 352 28.89 -19.30 4.40
CA GLU A 352 29.18 -18.61 3.13
C GLU A 352 28.64 -19.37 1.90
N GLY A 353 28.38 -20.67 2.02
CA GLY A 353 27.83 -21.51 0.96
C GLY A 353 26.30 -21.66 1.05
N PRO A 354 25.78 -22.81 1.51
CA PRO A 354 24.36 -23.16 1.40
C PRO A 354 23.43 -22.21 2.18
N LEU A 355 23.83 -21.72 3.35
CA LEU A 355 22.98 -20.79 4.12
C LEU A 355 22.85 -19.44 3.41
N MET A 356 23.96 -18.86 2.95
CA MET A 356 23.94 -17.60 2.20
C MET A 356 23.24 -17.75 0.84
N ALA A 357 23.42 -18.87 0.14
CA ALA A 357 22.71 -19.14 -1.10
C ALA A 357 21.19 -19.15 -0.88
N GLY A 358 20.71 -19.85 0.16
CA GLY A 358 19.28 -19.85 0.50
C GLY A 358 18.76 -18.46 0.88
N MET A 359 19.54 -17.67 1.62
CA MET A 359 19.14 -16.31 1.96
C MET A 359 19.14 -15.34 0.78
N ASN A 360 20.02 -15.53 -0.20
CA ASN A 360 19.97 -14.78 -1.46
C ASN A 360 18.67 -15.07 -2.22
N VAL A 361 18.24 -16.34 -2.27
CA VAL A 361 16.94 -16.71 -2.87
C VAL A 361 15.78 -16.05 -2.13
N VAL A 362 15.80 -16.03 -0.78
CA VAL A 362 14.81 -15.30 0.03
C VAL A 362 14.80 -13.80 -0.32
N GLY A 363 15.98 -13.18 -0.43
CA GLY A 363 16.14 -11.78 -0.83
C GLY A 363 15.59 -11.49 -2.23
N ASP A 364 15.90 -12.34 -3.21
CA ASP A 364 15.41 -12.22 -4.58
C ASP A 364 13.88 -12.37 -4.67
N LEU A 365 13.31 -13.33 -3.93
CA LEU A 365 11.86 -13.53 -3.87
C LEU A 365 11.15 -12.37 -3.18
N PHE A 366 11.73 -11.82 -2.11
CA PHE A 366 11.20 -10.64 -1.42
C PHE A 366 11.26 -9.39 -2.32
N GLY A 367 12.41 -9.14 -2.96
CA GLY A 367 12.58 -8.03 -3.91
C GLY A 367 11.69 -8.13 -5.15
N ALA A 368 11.31 -9.36 -5.55
CA ALA A 368 10.37 -9.60 -6.65
C ALA A 368 8.89 -9.62 -6.22
N GLY A 369 8.57 -9.34 -4.94
CA GLY A 369 7.20 -9.35 -4.41
C GLY A 369 6.54 -10.73 -4.34
N LYS A 370 7.33 -11.81 -4.37
CA LYS A 370 6.85 -13.22 -4.31
C LYS A 370 6.93 -13.83 -2.92
N MET A 371 7.64 -13.16 -2.01
CA MET A 371 7.76 -13.50 -0.60
C MET A 371 7.46 -12.23 0.20
N PHE A 372 6.91 -12.37 1.40
CA PHE A 372 6.50 -11.23 2.21
C PHE A 372 7.21 -11.24 3.56
N LEU A 373 7.19 -10.09 4.24
CA LEU A 373 7.95 -9.89 5.47
C LEU A 373 7.76 -10.99 6.53
N PRO A 374 6.54 -11.51 6.81
CA PRO A 374 6.37 -12.62 7.77
C PRO A 374 7.24 -13.84 7.44
N GLN A 375 7.37 -14.16 6.16
CA GLN A 375 8.16 -15.31 5.71
C GLN A 375 9.66 -15.01 5.77
N VAL A 376 10.07 -13.79 5.46
CA VAL A 376 11.48 -13.35 5.57
C VAL A 376 11.95 -13.46 7.02
N VAL A 377 11.15 -13.00 7.98
CA VAL A 377 11.48 -13.12 9.42
C VAL A 377 11.53 -14.59 9.86
N LYS A 378 10.62 -15.45 9.37
CA LYS A 378 10.69 -16.91 9.63
C LYS A 378 11.96 -17.53 9.04
N SER A 379 12.40 -17.08 7.86
CA SER A 379 13.64 -17.55 7.21
C SER A 379 14.87 -17.13 8.03
N ALA A 380 14.88 -15.89 8.52
CA ALA A 380 15.93 -15.37 9.40
C ALA A 380 16.12 -16.23 10.65
N ARG A 381 15.01 -16.65 11.28
CA ARG A 381 15.03 -17.55 12.43
C ARG A 381 15.72 -18.88 12.12
N VAL A 382 15.40 -19.49 10.98
CA VAL A 382 16.03 -20.75 10.54
C VAL A 382 17.53 -20.54 10.33
N MET A 383 17.93 -19.43 9.70
CA MET A 383 19.34 -19.05 9.51
C MET A 383 20.06 -18.89 10.86
N LYS A 384 19.51 -18.11 11.80
CA LYS A 384 20.10 -17.88 13.12
C LYS A 384 20.28 -19.17 13.89
N LYS A 385 19.28 -20.06 13.87
CA LYS A 385 19.36 -21.38 14.52
C LYS A 385 20.49 -22.23 13.94
N ALA A 386 20.67 -22.22 12.62
CA ALA A 386 21.78 -22.90 11.96
C ALA A 386 23.14 -22.33 12.37
N VAL A 387 23.28 -20.99 12.39
CA VAL A 387 24.51 -20.31 12.78
C VAL A 387 24.85 -20.56 14.26
N ALA A 388 23.87 -20.47 15.16
CA ALA A 388 24.04 -20.75 16.58
C ALA A 388 24.49 -22.20 16.83
N TYR A 389 24.02 -23.15 16.03
CA TYR A 389 24.53 -24.52 16.08
C TYR A 389 25.99 -24.63 15.63
N LEU A 390 26.38 -23.87 14.61
CA LEU A 390 27.74 -23.87 14.06
C LEU A 390 28.74 -23.07 14.92
N GLU A 391 28.27 -22.16 15.77
CA GLU A 391 29.09 -21.25 16.59
C GLU A 391 30.19 -21.95 17.39
N PRO A 392 29.90 -23.01 18.17
CA PRO A 392 30.91 -23.74 18.95
C PRO A 392 32.05 -24.33 18.12
N PHE A 393 31.86 -24.51 16.81
CA PHE A 393 32.87 -25.10 15.93
C PHE A 393 33.84 -24.05 15.37
N PHE A 394 33.55 -22.74 15.43
CA PHE A 394 34.48 -21.69 14.97
C PHE A 394 35.73 -21.57 15.84
N GLU A 395 35.64 -21.87 17.14
CA GLU A 395 36.77 -21.81 18.07
C GLU A 395 37.93 -22.76 17.68
N THR A 396 37.69 -23.70 16.76
CA THR A 396 38.70 -24.63 16.23
C THR A 396 39.26 -24.25 14.85
N SER A 397 38.83 -23.12 14.26
CA SER A 397 39.25 -22.65 12.93
C SER A 397 39.66 -21.17 12.95
N ASP A 398 40.83 -20.83 12.42
CA ASP A 398 41.40 -19.46 12.39
C ASP A 398 40.67 -18.46 11.45
N ALA A 399 39.45 -18.74 10.99
CA ALA A 399 38.74 -17.90 10.02
C ALA A 399 37.33 -17.53 10.52
N ALA A 400 37.16 -16.30 10.98
CA ALA A 400 35.84 -15.71 11.24
C ALA A 400 35.14 -15.35 9.92
N PRO A 401 33.80 -15.45 9.84
CA PRO A 401 33.05 -15.08 8.64
C PRO A 401 33.22 -13.63 8.25
N ARG A 402 33.43 -13.36 6.95
CA ARG A 402 33.52 -11.99 6.44
C ARG A 402 32.10 -11.45 6.18
N LYS A 403 31.67 -10.47 6.99
CA LYS A 403 30.40 -9.76 6.84
C LYS A 403 30.45 -8.76 5.69
N GLN A 404 29.30 -8.45 5.06
CA GLN A 404 29.21 -7.49 3.95
C GLN A 404 29.39 -6.03 4.41
N GLY A 405 29.15 -5.77 5.70
CA GLY A 405 29.31 -4.48 6.35
C GLY A 405 28.70 -4.53 7.75
N LYS A 406 28.98 -3.51 8.55
CA LYS A 406 28.50 -3.36 9.92
C LYS A 406 27.63 -2.12 10.05
N ILE A 407 26.41 -2.26 10.55
CA ILE A 407 25.41 -1.20 10.61
C ILE A 407 24.99 -1.04 12.07
N LEU A 408 25.05 0.19 12.57
CA LEU A 408 24.53 0.52 13.88
C LEU A 408 23.08 0.98 13.74
N MET A 409 22.17 0.39 14.50
CA MET A 409 20.75 0.76 14.53
C MET A 409 20.39 1.30 15.92
N ALA A 410 19.64 2.40 15.98
CA ALA A 410 19.14 2.96 17.24
C ALA A 410 17.79 3.65 17.04
N THR A 411 16.88 3.47 18.00
CA THR A 411 15.73 4.38 18.15
C THR A 411 16.23 5.60 18.93
N VAL A 412 15.98 6.79 18.39
CA VAL A 412 16.54 8.03 18.91
C VAL A 412 16.10 8.32 20.34
N LYS A 413 16.83 9.21 21.03
CA LYS A 413 16.52 9.65 22.40
C LYS A 413 15.03 9.98 22.53
N GLY A 414 14.43 9.62 23.66
CA GLY A 414 13.04 9.95 24.02
C GLY A 414 11.96 9.12 23.31
N ASP A 415 12.32 8.37 22.27
CA ASP A 415 11.40 7.48 21.57
C ASP A 415 11.61 6.02 22.00
N VAL A 416 10.51 5.29 22.14
CA VAL A 416 10.46 3.93 22.72
C VAL A 416 10.04 2.86 21.73
N HIS A 417 9.57 3.24 20.54
CA HIS A 417 9.04 2.27 19.59
C HIS A 417 10.15 1.69 18.71
N ASP A 418 10.18 0.36 18.60
CA ASP A 418 11.28 -0.36 17.93
C ASP A 418 10.84 -1.45 16.95
N ILE A 419 9.54 -1.70 16.76
CA ILE A 419 9.04 -2.75 15.86
C ILE A 419 9.64 -2.59 14.45
N GLY A 420 9.51 -1.40 13.85
CA GLY A 420 10.06 -1.12 12.52
C GLY A 420 11.59 -1.23 12.47
N LYS A 421 12.30 -0.76 13.51
CA LYS A 421 13.76 -0.90 13.62
C LYS A 421 14.17 -2.36 13.63
N ASN A 422 13.51 -3.19 14.44
CA ASN A 422 13.84 -4.60 14.60
C ASN A 422 13.57 -5.38 13.31
N ILE A 423 12.50 -5.04 12.59
CA ILE A 423 12.23 -5.57 11.24
C ILE A 423 13.39 -5.23 10.29
N VAL A 424 13.84 -3.98 10.23
CA VAL A 424 14.97 -3.57 9.38
C VAL A 424 16.25 -4.31 9.79
N SER A 425 16.54 -4.42 11.10
CA SER A 425 17.69 -5.15 11.63
C SER A 425 17.68 -6.62 11.17
N VAL A 426 16.54 -7.31 11.27
CA VAL A 426 16.38 -8.70 10.81
C VAL A 426 16.60 -8.80 9.30
N VAL A 427 16.01 -7.90 8.50
CA VAL A 427 16.14 -7.92 7.04
C VAL A 427 17.59 -7.64 6.59
N LEU A 428 18.32 -6.77 7.29
CA LEU A 428 19.75 -6.55 7.04
C LEU A 428 20.61 -7.75 7.45
N GLN A 429 20.32 -8.37 8.59
CA GLN A 429 20.98 -9.61 9.02
C GLN A 429 20.78 -10.75 8.02
N CYS A 430 19.59 -10.87 7.42
CA CYS A 430 19.29 -11.80 6.34
C CYS A 430 20.19 -11.61 5.11
N ASN A 431 20.70 -10.39 4.91
CA ASN A 431 21.59 -10.04 3.80
C ASN A 431 23.07 -10.00 4.22
N ASN A 432 23.42 -10.69 5.31
CA ASN A 432 24.78 -10.86 5.83
C ASN A 432 25.47 -9.56 6.28
N TYR A 433 24.69 -8.58 6.71
CA TYR A 433 25.19 -7.44 7.47
C TYR A 433 25.30 -7.79 8.95
N GLU A 434 26.33 -7.28 9.63
CA GLU A 434 26.39 -7.25 11.09
C GLU A 434 25.57 -6.06 11.57
N VAL A 435 24.56 -6.29 12.40
CA VAL A 435 23.71 -5.23 12.93
C VAL A 435 23.95 -5.10 14.43
N ILE A 436 24.35 -3.91 14.87
CA ILE A 436 24.50 -3.55 16.28
C ILE A 436 23.32 -2.69 16.67
N ASP A 437 22.39 -3.26 17.43
CA ASP A 437 21.20 -2.58 17.89
C ASP A 437 21.43 -2.00 19.29
N LEU A 438 21.39 -0.66 19.43
CA LEU A 438 21.55 0.02 20.72
C LEU A 438 20.25 0.10 21.54
N GLY A 439 19.14 -0.39 20.99
CA GLY A 439 17.81 -0.33 21.61
C GLY A 439 17.10 1.00 21.39
N VAL A 440 16.37 1.42 22.42
CA VAL A 440 15.49 2.59 22.41
C VAL A 440 15.94 3.69 23.35
N MET A 441 15.41 4.91 23.16
CA MET A 441 15.77 6.11 23.91
C MET A 441 17.28 6.38 23.94
N VAL A 442 17.98 6.11 22.83
CA VAL A 442 19.45 6.16 22.81
C VAL A 442 19.95 7.59 22.61
N PRO A 443 20.75 8.16 23.52
CA PRO A 443 21.30 9.51 23.36
C PRO A 443 22.21 9.62 22.13
N PRO A 444 22.21 10.76 21.42
CA PRO A 444 23.05 10.96 20.23
C PRO A 444 24.54 10.67 20.47
N GLN A 445 25.09 11.12 21.60
CA GLN A 445 26.49 10.87 21.93
C GLN A 445 26.80 9.37 22.06
N LYS A 446 25.91 8.58 22.69
CA LYS A 446 26.08 7.13 22.82
C LYS A 446 26.05 6.44 21.46
N ILE A 447 25.22 6.92 20.53
CA ILE A 447 25.15 6.41 19.15
C ILE A 447 26.47 6.65 18.44
N LEU A 448 27.01 7.87 18.51
CA LEU A 448 28.26 8.24 17.85
C LEU A 448 29.47 7.52 18.47
N ASP A 449 29.53 7.44 19.80
CA ASP A 449 30.60 6.72 20.51
C ASP A 449 30.63 5.25 20.11
N ALA A 450 29.46 4.58 20.13
CA ALA A 450 29.35 3.19 19.73
C ALA A 450 29.66 2.96 18.24
N ALA A 451 29.27 3.89 17.36
CA ALA A 451 29.58 3.83 15.93
C ALA A 451 31.10 3.82 15.69
N LEU A 452 31.83 4.66 16.43
CA LEU A 452 33.28 4.73 16.36
C LEU A 452 33.96 3.52 17.05
N GLU A 453 33.47 3.13 18.23
CA GLU A 453 34.00 1.99 19.00
C GLU A 453 33.93 0.68 18.20
N HIS A 454 32.78 0.43 17.55
CA HIS A 454 32.56 -0.80 16.81
C HIS A 454 33.05 -0.76 15.36
N GLY A 455 33.51 0.40 14.89
CA GLY A 455 33.97 0.62 13.51
C GLY A 455 32.89 0.30 12.48
N VAL A 456 31.71 0.91 12.63
CA VAL A 456 30.56 0.65 11.76
C VAL A 456 30.68 1.37 10.42
N ASP A 457 30.07 0.81 9.39
CA ASP A 457 30.06 1.33 8.02
C ASP A 457 28.88 2.28 7.76
N ALA A 458 27.79 2.19 8.54
CA ALA A 458 26.64 3.08 8.47
C ALA A 458 25.90 3.19 9.81
N ILE A 459 25.18 4.30 10.01
CA ILE A 459 24.30 4.53 11.17
C ILE A 459 22.86 4.62 10.68
N GLY A 460 21.95 3.85 11.28
CA GLY A 460 20.51 3.92 11.04
C GLY A 460 19.74 4.41 12.25
N LEU A 461 18.88 5.42 12.04
CA LEU A 461 18.05 6.03 13.07
C LEU A 461 16.57 5.74 12.83
N SER A 462 15.86 5.40 13.90
CA SER A 462 14.42 5.19 13.91
C SER A 462 13.70 6.21 14.80
N GLY A 463 12.53 6.67 14.37
CA GLY A 463 11.64 7.55 15.15
C GLY A 463 10.17 7.41 14.74
N LEU A 464 9.28 7.36 15.73
CA LEU A 464 7.82 7.29 15.59
C LEU A 464 7.14 8.64 15.85
N ILE A 465 7.63 9.46 16.79
CA ILE A 465 6.97 10.70 17.20
C ILE A 465 7.64 11.94 16.60
N THR A 466 6.94 13.08 16.59
CA THR A 466 7.44 14.33 15.99
C THR A 466 8.74 14.84 16.65
N PRO A 467 8.88 14.82 17.99
CA PRO A 467 10.14 15.21 18.66
C PRO A 467 11.37 14.41 18.19
N SER A 468 11.19 13.16 17.77
CA SER A 468 12.26 12.30 17.24
C SER A 468 12.97 12.90 16.03
N LEU A 469 12.26 13.72 15.23
CA LEU A 469 12.84 14.38 14.05
C LEU A 469 13.92 15.40 14.43
N ASP A 470 13.73 16.12 15.54
CA ASP A 470 14.71 17.10 16.02
C ASP A 470 15.97 16.40 16.57
N GLU A 471 15.83 15.25 17.23
CA GLU A 471 16.96 14.42 17.66
C GLU A 471 17.78 13.90 16.47
N MET A 472 17.14 13.52 15.37
CA MET A 472 17.84 13.12 14.14
C MET A 472 18.64 14.28 13.53
N VAL A 473 18.07 15.49 13.50
CA VAL A 473 18.76 16.71 13.05
C VAL A 473 19.93 17.05 13.97
N PHE A 474 19.73 16.93 15.28
CA PHE A 474 20.77 17.17 16.28
C PHE A 474 21.94 16.20 16.10
N LEU A 475 21.66 14.89 15.97
CA LEU A 475 22.69 13.89 15.73
C LEU A 475 23.46 14.16 14.44
N ALA A 476 22.76 14.49 13.34
CA ALA A 476 23.41 14.83 12.07
C ALA A 476 24.32 16.07 12.19
N SER A 477 23.88 17.09 12.94
CA SER A 477 24.70 18.27 13.25
C SER A 477 25.94 17.91 14.07
N GLU A 478 25.80 16.97 15.01
CA GLU A 478 26.88 16.49 15.85
C GLU A 478 27.89 15.64 15.05
N MET A 479 27.43 14.80 14.12
CA MET A 479 28.31 14.09 13.18
C MET A 479 29.18 15.07 12.40
N LYS A 480 28.59 16.15 11.88
CA LYS A 480 29.35 17.21 11.19
C LYS A 480 30.35 17.90 12.12
N ARG A 481 29.93 18.23 13.35
CA ARG A 481 30.81 18.87 14.36
C ARG A 481 32.02 18.01 14.72
N GLN A 482 31.84 16.69 14.81
CA GLN A 482 32.90 15.74 15.13
C GLN A 482 33.67 15.25 13.90
N GLY A 483 33.28 15.65 12.69
CA GLY A 483 33.91 15.22 11.44
C GLY A 483 33.65 13.76 11.07
N ILE A 484 32.54 13.19 11.54
CA ILE A 484 32.13 11.80 11.26
C ILE A 484 31.51 11.74 9.87
N SER A 485 32.18 11.05 8.93
CA SER A 485 31.80 10.97 7.52
C SER A 485 30.95 9.74 7.17
N LEU A 486 30.45 9.00 8.17
CA LEU A 486 29.66 7.79 7.95
C LEU A 486 28.31 8.10 7.28
N PRO A 487 27.81 7.25 6.38
CA PRO A 487 26.45 7.35 5.85
C PRO A 487 25.39 7.23 6.95
N LEU A 488 24.33 8.04 6.83
CA LEU A 488 23.22 8.12 7.77
C LEU A 488 21.91 7.66 7.10
N LEU A 489 21.30 6.61 7.64
CA LEU A 489 19.99 6.10 7.21
C LEU A 489 18.91 6.65 8.17
N ILE A 490 17.86 7.23 7.61
CA ILE A 490 16.74 7.82 8.36
C ILE A 490 15.47 7.02 8.05
N GLY A 491 14.77 6.55 9.07
CA GLY A 491 13.49 5.86 8.92
C GLY A 491 12.58 5.97 10.14
N GLY A 492 11.36 5.44 10.02
CA GLY A 492 10.32 5.48 11.05
C GLY A 492 9.12 6.38 10.68
N ALA A 493 8.00 6.24 11.39
CA ALA A 493 6.69 6.72 10.96
C ALA A 493 6.61 8.24 10.73
N THR A 494 7.33 9.04 11.51
CA THR A 494 7.34 10.51 11.35
C THR A 494 8.35 11.01 10.32
N THR A 495 9.26 10.14 9.90
CA THR A 495 10.29 10.52 8.93
C THR A 495 9.71 10.60 7.52
N SER A 496 10.32 11.45 6.70
CA SER A 496 9.96 11.55 5.29
C SER A 496 11.16 12.00 4.46
N ARG A 497 11.10 11.69 3.16
CA ARG A 497 12.08 12.20 2.17
C ARG A 497 12.15 13.73 2.19
N ALA A 498 11.00 14.40 2.34
CA ALA A 498 10.91 15.86 2.39
C ALA A 498 11.58 16.43 3.66
N HIS A 499 11.28 15.87 4.83
CA HIS A 499 11.93 16.29 6.08
C HIS A 499 13.45 16.09 6.00
N THR A 500 13.89 14.92 5.55
CA THR A 500 15.32 14.59 5.43
C THR A 500 16.05 15.57 4.51
N ALA A 501 15.48 15.88 3.34
CA ALA A 501 16.04 16.83 2.40
C ALA A 501 16.11 18.27 2.95
N VAL A 502 15.07 18.71 3.66
CA VAL A 502 14.94 20.12 4.10
C VAL A 502 15.63 20.40 5.44
N LYS A 503 15.74 19.41 6.33
CA LYS A 503 16.17 19.60 7.72
C LYS A 503 17.44 18.84 8.10
N ILE A 504 17.65 17.63 7.57
CA ILE A 504 18.78 16.76 7.97
C ILE A 504 19.98 16.93 7.02
N GLN A 505 19.77 16.80 5.70
CA GLN A 505 20.85 16.96 4.71
C GLN A 505 21.62 18.30 4.84
N PRO A 506 20.97 19.46 5.06
CA PRO A 506 21.70 20.73 5.10
C PRO A 506 22.71 20.86 6.26
N VAL A 507 22.51 20.08 7.34
CA VAL A 507 23.40 20.09 8.52
C VAL A 507 24.45 18.99 8.49
N LEU A 508 24.50 18.18 7.42
CA LEU A 508 25.39 17.02 7.30
C LEU A 508 26.16 17.01 5.97
N ASP A 509 27.45 16.71 6.02
CA ASP A 509 28.29 16.60 4.81
C ASP A 509 28.37 15.16 4.27
N SER A 510 28.10 14.17 5.13
CA SER A 510 28.03 12.74 4.79
C SER A 510 26.80 12.41 3.94
N PRO A 511 26.77 11.24 3.27
CA PRO A 511 25.56 10.74 2.63
C PRO A 511 24.43 10.53 3.64
N VAL A 512 23.23 11.03 3.34
CA VAL A 512 22.02 10.75 4.12
C VAL A 512 20.92 10.22 3.22
N VAL A 513 20.24 9.17 3.65
CA VAL A 513 19.18 8.53 2.87
C VAL A 513 17.98 8.25 3.75
N HIS A 514 16.83 8.77 3.34
CA HIS A 514 15.53 8.33 3.88
C HIS A 514 15.15 6.98 3.28
N VAL A 515 14.86 6.01 4.13
CA VAL A 515 14.43 4.67 3.75
C VAL A 515 12.98 4.47 4.23
N ASN A 516 12.08 4.24 3.29
CA ASN A 516 10.64 4.18 3.57
C ASN A 516 10.23 2.95 4.39
N ASP A 517 10.83 1.80 4.07
CA ASP A 517 10.43 0.49 4.58
C ASP A 517 11.62 -0.47 4.60
N ALA A 518 11.46 -1.61 5.27
CA ALA A 518 12.53 -2.59 5.42
C ALA A 518 12.96 -3.25 4.11
N SER A 519 12.04 -3.42 3.15
CA SER A 519 12.37 -4.01 1.83
C SER A 519 13.38 -3.16 1.06
N ARG A 520 13.30 -1.84 1.20
CA ARG A 520 14.21 -0.90 0.55
C ARG A 520 15.52 -0.69 1.29
N SER A 521 15.62 -1.12 2.56
CA SER A 521 16.85 -0.94 3.35
C SER A 521 18.05 -1.67 2.74
N VAL A 522 17.86 -2.89 2.25
CA VAL A 522 18.94 -3.72 1.70
C VAL A 522 19.50 -3.15 0.40
N PRO A 523 18.70 -2.85 -0.65
CA PRO A 523 19.23 -2.27 -1.88
C PRO A 523 19.92 -0.91 -1.64
N VAL A 524 19.41 -0.10 -0.70
CA VAL A 524 20.02 1.18 -0.33
C VAL A 524 21.40 0.96 0.28
N VAL A 525 21.51 0.10 1.30
CA VAL A 525 22.78 -0.19 1.96
C VAL A 525 23.78 -0.82 1.00
N GLN A 526 23.34 -1.77 0.16
CA GLN A 526 24.20 -2.41 -0.85
C GLN A 526 24.77 -1.40 -1.84
N ARG A 527 23.95 -0.49 -2.36
CA ARG A 527 24.42 0.57 -3.27
C ARG A 527 25.34 1.56 -2.55
N LEU A 528 25.02 1.92 -1.32
CA LEU A 528 25.74 2.93 -0.54
C LEU A 528 27.13 2.46 -0.08
N LEU A 529 27.26 1.18 0.30
CA LEU A 529 28.51 0.58 0.72
C LEU A 529 29.29 -0.09 -0.43
N GLY A 530 28.68 -0.22 -1.61
CA GLY A 530 29.29 -0.83 -2.79
C GLY A 530 30.22 0.09 -3.58
N GLU A 531 30.80 -0.43 -4.67
CA GLU A 531 31.77 0.30 -5.52
C GLU A 531 31.23 1.60 -6.12
N GLN A 532 29.92 1.70 -6.33
CA GLN A 532 29.23 2.89 -6.86
C GLN A 532 28.65 3.80 -5.76
N GLY A 533 29.03 3.60 -4.50
CA GLY A 533 28.46 4.34 -3.36
C GLY A 533 28.63 5.86 -3.45
N ALA A 534 29.77 6.33 -3.97
CA ALA A 534 30.01 7.76 -4.15
C ALA A 534 29.06 8.40 -5.20
N ASP A 535 28.83 7.70 -6.32
CA ASP A 535 27.92 8.17 -7.37
C ASP A 535 26.48 8.17 -6.87
N PHE A 536 26.08 7.13 -6.15
CA PHE A 536 24.75 7.04 -5.53
C PHE A 536 24.52 8.13 -4.47
N ALA A 537 25.52 8.41 -3.63
CA ALA A 537 25.45 9.49 -2.64
C ALA A 537 25.31 10.86 -3.31
N ALA A 538 26.02 11.10 -4.43
CA ALA A 538 25.91 12.34 -5.20
C ALA A 538 24.54 12.48 -5.88
N GLU A 539 23.99 11.38 -6.42
CA GLU A 539 22.64 11.31 -6.99
C GLU A 539 21.59 11.70 -5.94
N ILE A 540 21.60 11.06 -4.77
CA ILE A 540 20.65 11.36 -3.68
C ILE A 540 20.78 12.79 -3.20
N ARG A 541 22.01 13.29 -3.03
CA ARG A 541 22.24 14.67 -2.59
C ARG A 541 21.59 15.67 -3.56
N SER A 542 21.81 15.49 -4.86
CA SER A 542 21.19 16.30 -5.92
C SER A 542 19.66 16.22 -5.91
N ASP A 543 19.11 15.03 -5.70
CA ASP A 543 17.66 14.83 -5.55
C ASP A 543 17.08 15.61 -4.37
N TYR A 544 17.76 15.57 -3.22
CA TYR A 544 17.32 16.26 -2.01
C TYR A 544 17.49 17.77 -2.11
N ASP A 545 18.55 18.26 -2.75
CA ASP A 545 18.73 19.69 -3.02
C ASP A 545 17.58 20.23 -3.88
N ARG A 546 17.21 19.51 -4.96
CA ARG A 546 16.05 19.84 -5.80
C ARG A 546 14.75 19.84 -5.01
N LEU A 547 14.54 18.85 -4.14
CA LEU A 547 13.34 18.75 -3.31
C LEU A 547 13.26 19.91 -2.30
N ALA A 548 14.39 20.28 -1.69
CA ALA A 548 14.47 21.40 -0.76
C ALA A 548 14.18 22.74 -1.45
N GLU A 549 14.71 22.98 -2.65
CA GLU A 549 14.41 24.16 -3.46
C GLU A 549 12.92 24.25 -3.81
N GLN A 550 12.32 23.14 -4.26
CA GLN A 550 10.88 23.08 -4.54
C GLN A 550 10.03 23.37 -3.30
N TYR A 551 10.42 22.83 -2.15
CA TYR A 551 9.72 23.06 -0.89
C TYR A 551 9.81 24.54 -0.46
N ALA A 552 11.00 25.15 -0.57
CA ALA A 552 11.20 26.57 -0.29
C ALA A 552 10.31 27.45 -1.18
N ASN A 553 10.23 27.14 -2.47
CA ASN A 553 9.39 27.86 -3.45
C ASN A 553 7.88 27.68 -3.22
N ARG A 554 7.43 26.54 -2.66
CA ARG A 554 6.02 26.33 -2.27
C ARG A 554 5.68 26.99 -0.94
N SER A 555 6.61 26.99 0.01
CA SER A 555 6.40 27.57 1.34
C SER A 555 6.19 29.09 1.30
N SER A 556 6.82 29.78 0.34
CA SER A 556 6.63 31.21 0.09
C SER A 556 5.25 31.57 -0.48
N GLN A 557 4.46 30.58 -0.90
CA GLN A 557 3.08 30.75 -1.39
C GLN A 557 2.01 30.36 -0.36
N ARG A 558 2.37 29.86 0.83
CA ARG A 558 1.37 29.54 1.87
C ARG A 558 0.81 30.82 2.48
N ASN A 559 -0.38 31.20 2.03
CA ASN A 559 -1.17 32.24 2.67
C ASN A 559 -1.79 31.71 3.96
N PHE A 560 -1.34 32.24 5.10
CA PHE A 560 -1.97 32.02 6.40
C PHE A 560 -2.98 33.12 6.69
N MET A 561 -4.12 32.72 7.26
CA MET A 561 -5.08 33.65 7.84
C MET A 561 -4.51 34.22 9.15
N PRO A 562 -4.52 35.55 9.37
CA PRO A 562 -4.20 36.14 10.66
C PRO A 562 -5.03 35.50 11.78
N LEU A 563 -4.41 35.23 12.92
CA LEU A 563 -5.05 34.46 14.00
C LEU A 563 -6.38 35.07 14.46
N ASP A 564 -6.46 36.39 14.58
CA ASP A 564 -7.69 37.07 14.99
C ASP A 564 -8.83 36.91 13.96
N ALA A 565 -8.49 36.87 12.66
CA ALA A 565 -9.45 36.61 11.61
C ALA A 565 -9.90 35.13 11.61
N ALA A 566 -8.98 34.20 11.85
CA ALA A 566 -9.31 32.78 12.02
C ALA A 566 -10.22 32.56 13.25
N ARG A 567 -9.94 33.24 14.37
CA ARG A 567 -10.78 33.22 15.59
C ARG A 567 -12.16 33.80 15.37
N ALA A 568 -12.28 34.87 14.59
CA ALA A 568 -13.55 35.48 14.25
C ALA A 568 -14.43 34.53 13.43
N ASN A 569 -13.81 33.75 12.54
CA ASN A 569 -14.45 32.73 11.71
C ASN A 569 -14.30 31.30 12.29
N ARG A 570 -14.45 31.16 13.62
CA ARG A 570 -14.45 29.85 14.30
C ARG A 570 -15.73 29.06 14.04
N TYR A 571 -15.66 27.75 14.25
CA TYR A 571 -16.86 26.93 14.28
C TYR A 571 -17.70 27.26 15.51
N ARG A 572 -19.03 27.25 15.37
CA ARG A 572 -19.98 27.52 16.44
C ARG A 572 -21.01 26.39 16.45
N PRO A 573 -20.77 25.32 17.24
CA PRO A 573 -21.72 24.23 17.33
C PRO A 573 -23.02 24.68 18.00
N ASP A 574 -24.08 23.92 17.73
CA ASP A 574 -25.34 24.07 18.47
C ASP A 574 -25.23 23.35 19.83
N PHE A 575 -24.86 24.10 20.86
CA PHE A 575 -24.72 23.59 22.23
C PHE A 575 -26.03 23.14 22.87
N SER A 576 -27.19 23.38 22.25
CA SER A 576 -28.44 22.74 22.72
C SER A 576 -28.44 21.22 22.53
N ARG A 577 -27.54 20.71 21.68
CA ARG A 577 -27.37 19.28 21.37
C ARG A 577 -26.22 18.61 22.14
N LYS A 578 -25.58 19.31 23.07
CA LYS A 578 -24.46 18.76 23.85
C LYS A 578 -24.93 17.62 24.77
N PRO A 579 -24.08 16.62 25.07
CA PRO A 579 -24.45 15.52 25.94
C PRO A 579 -24.73 16.00 27.37
N ALA A 580 -25.49 15.20 28.13
CA ALA A 580 -25.69 15.44 29.55
C ALA A 580 -24.39 15.22 30.34
N ARG A 581 -24.39 15.70 31.58
CA ARG A 581 -23.30 15.50 32.55
C ARG A 581 -22.99 13.99 32.72
N PRO A 582 -21.70 13.58 32.78
CA PRO A 582 -21.30 12.21 33.13
C PRO A 582 -21.92 11.72 34.45
N ALA A 583 -22.15 10.41 34.58
CA ALA A 583 -22.80 9.84 35.77
C ALA A 583 -22.04 10.15 37.06
N GLN A 584 -20.70 10.15 37.01
CA GLN A 584 -19.84 10.52 38.11
C GLN A 584 -18.60 11.27 37.61
N LEU A 585 -18.21 12.34 38.30
CA LEU A 585 -16.95 13.05 38.05
C LEU A 585 -15.82 12.48 38.91
N GLY A 586 -14.58 12.70 38.50
CA GLY A 586 -13.38 12.22 39.18
C GLY A 586 -12.58 11.23 38.34
N VAL A 587 -11.62 10.55 38.98
CA VAL A 587 -10.66 9.66 38.33
C VAL A 587 -10.85 8.22 38.80
N PHE A 588 -10.95 7.31 37.84
CA PHE A 588 -11.28 5.90 38.01
C PHE A 588 -10.19 5.02 37.41
N THR A 589 -10.01 3.84 38.00
CA THR A 589 -8.97 2.88 37.61
C THR A 589 -9.58 1.55 37.19
N LEU A 590 -9.06 0.98 36.13
CA LEU A 590 -9.28 -0.38 35.67
C LEU A 590 -7.96 -1.12 35.87
N ASP A 591 -7.83 -1.80 36.99
CA ASP A 591 -6.65 -2.62 37.31
C ASP A 591 -6.93 -4.07 36.89
N ASP A 592 -5.91 -4.73 36.34
CA ASP A 592 -5.96 -6.11 35.83
C ASP A 592 -7.21 -6.38 34.96
N TYR A 593 -7.39 -5.55 33.94
CA TYR A 593 -8.57 -5.63 33.07
C TYR A 593 -8.53 -6.91 32.22
N PRO A 594 -9.63 -7.69 32.13
CA PRO A 594 -9.62 -8.96 31.42
C PRO A 594 -9.30 -8.79 29.92
N LEU A 595 -8.21 -9.39 29.44
CA LEU A 595 -7.78 -9.30 28.05
C LEU A 595 -8.81 -9.90 27.08
N GLU A 596 -9.58 -10.90 27.51
CA GLU A 596 -10.63 -11.55 26.72
C GLU A 596 -11.68 -10.54 26.24
N LYS A 597 -11.91 -9.47 27.00
CA LYS A 597 -12.85 -8.41 26.65
C LYS A 597 -12.32 -7.48 25.57
N LEU A 598 -11.00 -7.43 25.38
CA LEU A 598 -10.33 -6.56 24.41
C LEU A 598 -10.22 -7.21 23.04
N VAL A 599 -10.07 -8.54 22.97
CA VAL A 599 -9.89 -9.29 21.71
C VAL A 599 -10.92 -8.95 20.63
N PRO A 600 -12.24 -8.80 20.92
CA PRO A 600 -13.24 -8.46 19.90
C PRO A 600 -13.09 -7.06 19.29
N TYR A 601 -12.32 -6.17 19.92
CA TYR A 601 -12.13 -4.77 19.52
C TYR A 601 -10.83 -4.55 18.74
N ILE A 602 -10.07 -5.61 18.45
CA ILE A 602 -8.85 -5.51 17.67
C ILE A 602 -9.18 -5.08 16.23
N ASP A 603 -8.60 -3.96 15.81
CA ASP A 603 -8.42 -3.66 14.39
C ASP A 603 -7.14 -4.35 13.88
N TRP A 604 -7.35 -5.38 13.05
CA TRP A 604 -6.28 -6.16 12.44
C TRP A 604 -5.62 -5.45 11.26
N THR A 605 -6.20 -4.38 10.74
CA THR A 605 -5.63 -3.67 9.57
C THR A 605 -4.22 -3.16 9.86
N PRO A 606 -3.95 -2.42 10.96
CA PRO A 606 -2.60 -1.95 11.22
C PRO A 606 -1.67 -3.06 11.73
N PHE A 607 -2.21 -4.21 12.19
CA PHE A 607 -1.40 -5.41 12.43
C PHE A 607 -0.79 -5.91 11.12
N PHE A 608 -1.56 -6.04 10.05
CA PHE A 608 -1.02 -6.42 8.74
C PHE A 608 -0.05 -5.38 8.18
N MET A 609 -0.33 -4.09 8.36
CA MET A 609 0.58 -3.02 7.93
C MET A 609 1.92 -3.07 8.67
N ALA A 610 1.93 -3.40 9.97
CA ALA A 610 3.18 -3.59 10.73
C ALA A 610 4.03 -4.76 10.19
N TRP A 611 3.37 -5.73 9.55
CA TRP A 611 4.00 -6.86 8.85
C TRP A 611 4.17 -6.63 7.34
N ASP A 612 4.12 -5.38 6.88
CA ASP A 612 4.31 -4.99 5.48
C ASP A 612 3.34 -5.70 4.52
N LEU A 613 2.14 -6.04 5.02
CA LEU A 613 1.04 -6.58 4.24
C LEU A 613 -0.04 -5.50 4.10
N HIS A 614 -0.09 -4.87 2.93
CA HIS A 614 -1.04 -3.80 2.66
C HIS A 614 -2.41 -4.34 2.27
N GLY A 615 -3.45 -3.85 2.95
CA GLY A 615 -4.84 -4.22 2.70
C GLY A 615 -5.69 -4.10 3.95
N LYS A 616 -6.99 -3.83 3.78
CA LYS A 616 -7.94 -3.69 4.90
C LYS A 616 -8.44 -5.06 5.37
N TYR A 617 -8.43 -5.34 6.66
CA TYR A 617 -9.07 -6.53 7.22
C TYR A 617 -10.61 -6.39 7.21
N PRO A 618 -11.39 -7.45 6.94
CA PRO A 618 -10.97 -8.82 6.59
C PRO A 618 -10.65 -9.04 5.10
N ARG A 619 -10.85 -8.04 4.23
CA ARG A 619 -10.67 -8.15 2.77
C ARG A 619 -9.28 -8.62 2.36
N ILE A 620 -8.23 -8.24 3.11
CA ILE A 620 -6.86 -8.69 2.87
C ILE A 620 -6.70 -10.22 2.88
N LEU A 621 -7.56 -10.95 3.60
CA LEU A 621 -7.54 -12.42 3.63
C LEU A 621 -7.95 -13.06 2.30
N GLU A 622 -8.70 -12.31 1.49
CA GLU A 622 -9.19 -12.71 0.16
C GLU A 622 -8.33 -12.16 -0.97
N ASP A 623 -7.27 -11.41 -0.65
CA ASP A 623 -6.37 -10.85 -1.64
C ASP A 623 -5.65 -11.96 -2.43
N GLU A 624 -5.58 -11.79 -3.76
CA GLU A 624 -5.05 -12.81 -4.68
C GLU A 624 -3.52 -12.98 -4.55
N VAL A 625 -2.81 -11.94 -4.11
CA VAL A 625 -1.35 -11.91 -3.99
C VAL A 625 -0.92 -12.19 -2.55
N VAL A 626 -1.46 -11.46 -1.58
CA VAL A 626 -1.03 -11.54 -0.17
C VAL A 626 -1.96 -12.38 0.71
N GLY A 627 -3.18 -12.70 0.26
CA GLY A 627 -4.23 -13.23 1.14
C GLY A 627 -3.92 -14.60 1.72
N ALA A 628 -3.20 -15.45 0.98
CA ALA A 628 -2.70 -16.72 1.51
C ALA A 628 -1.77 -16.51 2.72
N GLN A 629 -0.85 -15.55 2.62
CA GLN A 629 0.09 -15.24 3.71
C GLN A 629 -0.59 -14.45 4.84
N ALA A 630 -1.53 -13.56 4.53
CA ALA A 630 -2.33 -12.86 5.53
C ALA A 630 -3.12 -13.85 6.40
N LYS A 631 -3.69 -14.91 5.80
CA LYS A 631 -4.37 -16.00 6.54
C LYS A 631 -3.42 -16.75 7.48
N ILE A 632 -2.21 -17.08 7.02
CA ILE A 632 -1.20 -17.78 7.83
C ILE A 632 -0.75 -16.89 8.99
N LEU A 633 -0.40 -15.63 8.71
CA LEU A 633 0.02 -14.66 9.72
C LEU A 633 -1.07 -14.45 10.78
N LEU A 634 -2.33 -14.30 10.34
CA LEU A 634 -3.47 -14.17 11.26
C LEU A 634 -3.66 -15.41 12.13
N ALA A 635 -3.51 -16.60 11.57
CA ALA A 635 -3.63 -17.85 12.32
C ALA A 635 -2.55 -17.95 13.41
N ASP A 636 -1.30 -17.60 13.08
CA ASP A 636 -0.19 -17.55 14.04
C ASP A 636 -0.47 -16.51 15.14
N ALA A 637 -0.94 -15.32 14.75
CA ALA A 637 -1.29 -14.25 15.68
C ALA A 637 -2.44 -14.65 16.62
N GLN A 638 -3.48 -15.29 16.09
CA GLN A 638 -4.61 -15.78 16.88
C GLN A 638 -4.18 -16.90 17.83
N ALA A 639 -3.29 -17.80 17.42
CA ALA A 639 -2.77 -18.85 18.28
C ALA A 639 -1.97 -18.27 19.46
N MET A 640 -1.04 -17.35 19.17
CA MET A 640 -0.26 -16.66 20.20
C MET A 640 -1.14 -15.79 21.12
N LEU A 641 -2.10 -15.05 20.55
CA LEU A 641 -3.06 -14.26 21.31
C LEU A 641 -3.89 -15.13 22.25
N THR A 642 -4.39 -16.27 21.76
CA THR A 642 -5.13 -17.24 22.59
C THR A 642 -4.28 -17.72 23.76
N GLN A 643 -3.02 -18.06 23.50
CA GLN A 643 -2.10 -18.49 24.55
C GLN A 643 -1.82 -17.37 25.55
N ALA A 644 -1.47 -16.17 25.07
CA ALA A 644 -1.16 -15.00 25.89
C ALA A 644 -2.30 -14.62 26.84
N VAL A 645 -3.55 -14.70 26.34
CA VAL A 645 -4.75 -14.47 27.14
C VAL A 645 -4.95 -15.59 28.17
N SER A 646 -4.90 -16.85 27.74
CA SER A 646 -5.15 -18.01 28.62
C SER A 646 -4.14 -18.18 29.76
N GLU A 647 -2.89 -17.81 29.52
CA GLU A 647 -1.78 -17.92 30.46
C GLU A 647 -1.48 -16.60 31.20
N GLY A 648 -2.21 -15.52 30.89
CA GLY A 648 -2.04 -14.22 31.53
C GLY A 648 -0.65 -13.60 31.31
N TRP A 649 -0.13 -13.65 30.08
CA TRP A 649 1.20 -13.11 29.76
C TRP A 649 1.31 -11.60 29.91
N LEU A 650 0.19 -10.91 29.70
CA LEU A 650 0.10 -9.46 29.70
C LEU A 650 -0.94 -9.01 30.73
N THR A 651 -0.69 -7.88 31.40
CA THR A 651 -1.67 -7.25 32.28
C THR A 651 -2.17 -5.95 31.67
N ALA A 652 -3.49 -5.85 31.46
CA ALA A 652 -4.10 -4.61 30.98
C ALA A 652 -4.44 -3.68 32.15
N LYS A 653 -4.00 -2.43 32.07
CA LYS A 653 -4.35 -1.38 33.04
C LYS A 653 -4.86 -0.13 32.32
N GLY A 654 -5.87 0.50 32.90
CA GLY A 654 -6.46 1.72 32.37
C GLY A 654 -6.80 2.71 33.48
N VAL A 655 -6.70 3.99 33.18
CA VAL A 655 -7.16 5.07 34.03
C VAL A 655 -7.95 6.05 33.18
N TYR A 656 -9.09 6.51 33.70
CA TYR A 656 -9.93 7.49 33.02
C TYR A 656 -10.55 8.44 34.02
N GLY A 657 -10.94 9.62 33.56
CA GLY A 657 -11.59 10.60 34.42
C GLY A 657 -12.45 11.59 33.67
N PHE A 658 -13.39 12.18 34.39
CA PHE A 658 -14.31 13.22 33.88
C PHE A 658 -14.20 14.48 34.70
N PHE A 659 -14.05 15.60 34.01
CA PHE A 659 -13.79 16.90 34.59
C PHE A 659 -14.78 17.93 34.06
N GLU A 660 -15.14 18.91 34.89
CA GLU A 660 -15.84 20.11 34.40
C GLU A 660 -14.91 20.84 33.43
N ALA A 661 -15.42 21.23 32.27
CA ALA A 661 -14.66 21.88 31.23
C ALA A 661 -15.39 23.12 30.71
N GLN A 662 -14.62 24.15 30.33
CA GLN A 662 -15.14 25.36 29.71
C GLN A 662 -14.19 25.88 28.64
N GLN A 663 -14.73 26.33 27.51
CA GLN A 663 -13.94 26.98 26.48
C GLN A 663 -13.40 28.34 26.98
N LYS A 664 -12.08 28.54 26.86
CA LYS A 664 -11.39 29.81 27.11
C LYS A 664 -10.58 30.22 25.88
N GLY A 665 -11.23 30.96 24.98
CA GLY A 665 -10.59 31.42 23.75
C GLY A 665 -10.40 30.28 22.76
N ASP A 666 -9.14 29.87 22.56
CA ASP A 666 -8.79 28.69 21.77
C ASP A 666 -8.44 27.47 22.65
N ASP A 667 -8.55 27.58 23.96
CA ASP A 667 -8.11 26.55 24.90
C ASP A 667 -9.29 25.99 25.71
N ILE A 668 -9.05 24.88 26.42
CA ILE A 668 -10.04 24.22 27.27
C ILE A 668 -9.58 24.33 28.72
N GLU A 669 -10.33 25.05 29.55
CA GLU A 669 -10.11 25.09 31.00
C GLU A 669 -10.84 23.92 31.64
N VAL A 670 -10.15 23.18 32.51
CA VAL A 670 -10.70 22.03 33.24
C VAL A 670 -10.52 22.23 34.74
N ARG A 671 -11.46 21.73 35.55
CA ARG A 671 -11.33 21.73 37.02
C ARG A 671 -11.09 20.35 37.57
N ASP A 672 -10.08 20.23 38.43
CA ASP A 672 -9.77 18.98 39.11
C ASP A 672 -10.69 18.71 40.31
N ALA A 673 -10.45 17.59 41.00
CA ALA A 673 -11.24 17.18 42.17
C ALA A 673 -11.07 18.13 43.38
N GLN A 674 -10.00 18.92 43.41
CA GLN A 674 -9.71 19.92 44.43
C GLN A 674 -10.32 21.29 44.07
N GLY A 675 -10.86 21.43 42.86
CA GLY A 675 -11.45 22.66 42.33
C GLY A 675 -10.41 23.63 41.75
N GLU A 676 -9.17 23.18 41.53
CA GLU A 676 -8.13 23.97 40.86
C GLU A 676 -8.36 23.94 39.33
N SER A 677 -8.21 25.10 38.70
CA SER A 677 -8.36 25.25 37.25
C SER A 677 -7.03 24.98 36.54
N HIS A 678 -7.06 24.06 35.59
CA HIS A 678 -5.96 23.75 34.67
C HIS A 678 -6.39 24.05 33.24
N ARG A 679 -5.45 24.14 32.30
CA ARG A 679 -5.76 24.53 30.92
C ARG A 679 -5.03 23.64 29.92
N PHE A 680 -5.82 22.97 29.08
CA PHE A 680 -5.32 22.31 27.88
C PHE A 680 -5.21 23.33 26.75
N LEU A 681 -4.03 23.44 26.15
CA LEU A 681 -3.78 24.35 25.04
C LEU A 681 -4.21 23.67 23.73
N THR A 682 -4.96 24.38 22.90
CA THR A 682 -5.34 23.85 21.57
C THR A 682 -4.97 24.82 20.46
N LEU A 683 -4.63 24.27 19.30
CA LEU A 683 -4.25 25.06 18.15
C LEU A 683 -5.44 25.32 17.23
N ARG A 684 -5.48 26.53 16.67
CA ARG A 684 -6.46 26.91 15.65
C ARG A 684 -5.86 26.78 14.26
N GLN A 685 -6.63 26.19 13.34
CA GLN A 685 -6.26 26.13 11.92
C GLN A 685 -6.04 27.55 11.37
N GLN A 686 -4.97 27.75 10.58
CA GLN A 686 -4.65 29.04 9.95
C GLN A 686 -4.38 28.95 8.44
N GLY A 687 -4.35 27.76 7.84
CA GLY A 687 -4.20 27.63 6.38
C GLY A 687 -5.43 28.21 5.66
N GLN A 688 -5.23 29.05 4.64
CA GLN A 688 -6.32 29.70 3.93
C GLN A 688 -7.36 28.69 3.43
N LYS A 689 -8.62 28.86 3.85
CA LYS A 689 -9.76 28.01 3.46
C LYS A 689 -10.61 28.65 2.37
N LYS A 690 -11.42 27.83 1.69
CA LYS A 690 -12.51 28.31 0.82
C LYS A 690 -13.47 29.18 1.63
N GLU A 691 -14.09 30.14 0.96
CA GLU A 691 -15.07 31.05 1.58
C GLU A 691 -16.23 30.25 2.22
N GLY A 692 -16.66 30.68 3.42
CA GLY A 692 -17.74 30.03 4.17
C GLY A 692 -17.33 28.85 5.05
N LEU A 693 -16.09 28.34 4.96
CA LEU A 693 -15.62 27.28 5.86
C LEU A 693 -15.01 27.86 7.15
N PRO A 694 -15.31 27.27 8.32
CA PRO A 694 -14.76 27.72 9.60
C PRO A 694 -13.32 27.26 9.81
N TYR A 695 -12.57 27.98 10.64
CA TYR A 695 -11.25 27.59 11.12
C TYR A 695 -11.39 26.89 12.47
N LEU A 696 -11.11 25.59 12.52
CA LEU A 696 -11.40 24.76 13.69
C LEU A 696 -10.30 24.87 14.75
N ALA A 697 -10.70 24.77 16.01
CA ALA A 697 -9.88 24.42 17.17
C ALA A 697 -10.65 23.41 18.03
N LEU A 698 -9.98 22.51 18.76
CA LEU A 698 -10.69 21.52 19.59
C LEU A 698 -11.54 22.15 20.68
N SER A 699 -11.13 23.32 21.18
CA SER A 699 -11.92 24.09 22.15
C SER A 699 -13.26 24.60 21.62
N ASP A 700 -13.48 24.64 20.30
CA ASP A 700 -14.76 25.07 19.71
C ASP A 700 -15.90 24.10 20.04
N PHE A 701 -15.60 22.87 20.47
CA PHE A 701 -16.58 21.84 20.82
C PHE A 701 -16.97 21.81 22.31
N ILE A 702 -16.44 22.72 23.12
CA ILE A 702 -16.77 22.86 24.55
C ILE A 702 -17.58 24.13 24.77
N ASP A 703 -18.66 24.07 25.55
CA ASP A 703 -19.51 25.23 25.82
C ASP A 703 -18.73 26.36 26.52
N PRO A 704 -18.72 27.59 25.98
CA PRO A 704 -18.03 28.73 26.59
C PRO A 704 -18.77 29.35 27.78
N VAL A 705 -20.07 29.05 27.97
CA VAL A 705 -20.93 29.72 28.96
C VAL A 705 -21.62 28.73 29.88
N GLY A 706 -22.20 27.66 29.33
CA GLY A 706 -22.89 26.62 30.10
C GLY A 706 -21.93 25.60 30.73
N GLU A 707 -22.49 24.70 31.55
CA GLU A 707 -21.74 23.55 32.08
C GLU A 707 -21.42 22.56 30.96
N ASP A 708 -20.16 22.16 30.84
CA ASP A 708 -19.70 21.14 29.90
C ASP A 708 -18.58 20.30 30.53
N TYR A 709 -18.15 19.25 29.85
CA TYR A 709 -17.27 18.23 30.44
C TYR A 709 -16.22 17.75 29.46
N LEU A 710 -15.08 17.30 30.00
CA LEU A 710 -14.01 16.67 29.25
C LEU A 710 -13.67 15.32 29.90
N GLY A 711 -13.55 14.30 29.06
CA GLY A 711 -13.03 12.99 29.45
C GLY A 711 -11.55 12.87 29.10
N LEU A 712 -10.76 12.28 30.00
CA LEU A 712 -9.35 11.94 29.78
C LEU A 712 -9.15 10.45 30.06
N PHE A 713 -8.22 9.80 29.35
CA PHE A 713 -7.83 8.43 29.65
C PHE A 713 -6.38 8.11 29.27
N ALA A 714 -5.85 7.05 29.87
CA ALA A 714 -4.62 6.38 29.47
C ALA A 714 -4.77 4.87 29.70
N VAL A 715 -4.31 4.05 28.76
CA VAL A 715 -4.42 2.58 28.80
C VAL A 715 -3.09 1.94 28.39
N THR A 716 -2.83 0.73 28.91
CA THR A 716 -1.69 -0.09 28.52
C THR A 716 -2.03 -1.57 28.64
N THR A 717 -1.40 -2.37 27.80
CA THR A 717 -1.39 -3.84 27.83
C THR A 717 0.05 -4.37 27.83
N GLY A 718 1.03 -3.50 28.10
CA GLY A 718 2.46 -3.81 28.00
C GLY A 718 3.09 -4.40 29.27
N HIS A 719 2.38 -4.45 30.40
CA HIS A 719 2.92 -5.06 31.63
C HIS A 719 3.13 -6.57 31.43
N GLY A 720 4.37 -7.04 31.58
CA GLY A 720 4.77 -8.42 31.31
C GLY A 720 5.32 -8.68 29.89
N LEU A 721 5.23 -7.70 28.99
CA LEU A 721 5.69 -7.83 27.61
C LEU A 721 7.20 -8.03 27.50
N ASP A 722 7.99 -7.15 28.14
CA ASP A 722 9.45 -7.13 28.00
C ASP A 722 10.11 -8.45 28.43
N GLU A 723 9.62 -9.07 29.51
CA GLU A 723 10.14 -10.36 29.99
C GLU A 723 9.93 -11.47 28.94
N ARG A 724 8.75 -11.51 28.32
CA ARG A 724 8.41 -12.52 27.30
C ARG A 724 9.13 -12.27 25.99
N VAL A 725 9.24 -11.02 25.57
CA VAL A 725 10.03 -10.61 24.40
C VAL A 725 11.49 -11.02 24.59
N ALA A 726 12.10 -10.71 25.74
CA ALA A 726 13.48 -11.06 26.03
C ALA A 726 13.71 -12.59 26.01
N ALA A 727 12.72 -13.38 26.43
CA ALA A 727 12.79 -14.83 26.34
C ALA A 727 12.81 -15.34 24.88
N TYR A 728 12.01 -14.76 23.99
CA TYR A 728 12.04 -15.08 22.56
C TYR A 728 13.33 -14.62 21.88
N GLU A 729 13.82 -13.42 22.21
CA GLU A 729 15.09 -12.89 21.70
C GLU A 729 16.28 -13.76 22.14
N ALA A 730 16.32 -14.18 23.41
CA ALA A 730 17.31 -15.12 23.92
C ALA A 730 17.27 -16.48 23.20
N ALA A 731 16.08 -16.90 22.76
CA ALA A 731 15.88 -18.11 21.96
C ALA A 731 16.10 -17.89 20.45
N GLN A 732 16.53 -16.70 20.01
CA GLN A 732 16.71 -16.33 18.60
C GLN A 732 15.41 -16.45 17.77
N ASP A 733 14.25 -16.27 18.38
CA ASP A 733 12.94 -16.32 17.74
C ASP A 733 12.36 -14.92 17.53
N ASP A 734 12.98 -14.17 16.60
CA ASP A 734 12.58 -12.79 16.29
C ASP A 734 11.12 -12.72 15.80
N TYR A 735 10.63 -13.78 15.14
CA TYR A 735 9.25 -13.85 14.66
C TYR A 735 8.26 -13.76 15.82
N SER A 736 8.47 -14.59 16.85
CA SER A 736 7.59 -14.61 18.02
C SER A 736 7.73 -13.35 18.88
N ALA A 737 8.95 -12.81 19.00
CA ALA A 737 9.17 -11.54 19.70
C ALA A 737 8.41 -10.37 19.04
N LEU A 738 8.53 -10.23 17.71
CA LEU A 738 7.82 -9.20 16.94
C LEU A 738 6.31 -9.41 16.94
N MET A 739 5.86 -10.66 16.84
CA MET A 739 4.44 -11.03 16.91
C MET A 739 3.83 -10.58 18.24
N LEU A 740 4.50 -10.87 19.36
CA LEU A 740 4.00 -10.50 20.68
C LEU A 740 3.95 -8.98 20.87
N LYS A 741 4.98 -8.24 20.42
CA LYS A 741 4.97 -6.77 20.42
C LYS A 741 3.80 -6.21 19.61
N ALA A 742 3.60 -6.69 18.38
CA ALA A 742 2.50 -6.25 17.52
C ALA A 742 1.13 -6.57 18.12
N LEU A 743 0.97 -7.73 18.77
CA LEU A 743 -0.27 -8.10 19.47
C LEU A 743 -0.52 -7.24 20.71
N ALA A 744 0.52 -6.92 21.50
CA ALA A 744 0.40 -6.01 22.63
C ALA A 744 -0.09 -4.62 22.19
N ASP A 745 0.47 -4.08 21.10
CA ASP A 745 0.01 -2.82 20.50
C ASP A 745 -1.45 -2.90 20.05
N ARG A 746 -1.85 -4.00 19.39
CA ARG A 746 -3.26 -4.22 19.01
C ARG A 746 -4.19 -4.26 20.20
N LEU A 747 -3.77 -4.88 21.30
CA LEU A 747 -4.54 -4.95 22.53
C LEU A 747 -4.64 -3.59 23.23
N ALA A 748 -3.60 -2.75 23.17
CA ALA A 748 -3.64 -1.40 23.71
C ALA A 748 -4.66 -0.51 22.96
N GLU A 749 -4.65 -0.55 21.63
CA GLU A 749 -5.63 0.19 20.80
C GLU A 749 -7.05 -0.36 21.00
N ALA A 750 -7.21 -1.69 21.07
CA ALA A 750 -8.47 -2.33 21.40
C ALA A 750 -8.98 -1.91 22.79
N PHE A 751 -8.09 -1.67 23.76
CA PHE A 751 -8.45 -1.14 25.07
C PHE A 751 -8.93 0.31 24.97
N ALA A 752 -8.28 1.15 24.17
CA ALA A 752 -8.73 2.52 23.93
C ALA A 752 -10.14 2.55 23.32
N GLU A 753 -10.41 1.72 22.30
CA GLU A 753 -11.74 1.62 21.66
C GLU A 753 -12.80 1.08 22.64
N HIS A 754 -12.48 -0.01 23.36
CA HIS A 754 -13.40 -0.61 24.31
C HIS A 754 -13.71 0.34 25.49
N LEU A 755 -12.69 1.00 26.04
CA LEU A 755 -12.87 2.00 27.08
C LEU A 755 -13.72 3.16 26.59
N HIS A 756 -13.44 3.68 25.39
CA HIS A 756 -14.22 4.76 24.81
C HIS A 756 -15.68 4.35 24.62
N GLN A 757 -15.95 3.14 24.10
CA GLN A 757 -17.32 2.62 24.01
C GLN A 757 -18.01 2.58 25.39
N ARG A 758 -17.32 2.08 26.43
CA ARG A 758 -17.87 2.06 27.79
C ARG A 758 -18.08 3.46 28.36
N VAL A 759 -17.24 4.43 28.01
CA VAL A 759 -17.46 5.84 28.33
C VAL A 759 -18.77 6.33 27.71
N ARG A 760 -18.98 6.11 26.42
CA ARG A 760 -20.20 6.56 25.73
C ARG A 760 -21.47 5.91 26.28
N ARG A 761 -21.41 4.61 26.55
CA ARG A 761 -22.58 3.79 26.94
C ARG A 761 -22.87 3.79 28.43
N GLU A 762 -21.84 3.74 29.27
CA GLU A 762 -21.97 3.45 30.71
C GLU A 762 -21.48 4.62 31.57
N PHE A 763 -20.23 5.05 31.41
CA PHE A 763 -19.58 5.93 32.39
C PHE A 763 -19.97 7.40 32.22
N TRP A 764 -19.98 7.89 30.98
CA TRP A 764 -20.61 9.17 30.62
C TRP A 764 -22.09 8.94 30.32
N GLY A 765 -22.39 7.91 29.52
CA GLY A 765 -23.76 7.41 29.33
C GLY A 765 -24.64 8.25 28.39
N TYR A 766 -24.05 9.06 27.52
CA TYR A 766 -24.81 9.83 26.53
C TYR A 766 -25.32 9.00 25.34
N ALA A 767 -24.87 7.75 25.21
CA ALA A 767 -25.28 6.83 24.14
C ALA A 767 -25.56 5.41 24.69
N ALA A 768 -26.34 5.29 25.76
CA ALA A 768 -26.60 4.00 26.43
C ALA A 768 -27.15 2.89 25.50
N GLU A 769 -27.98 3.26 24.53
CA GLU A 769 -28.61 2.37 23.54
C GLU A 769 -27.73 2.08 22.31
N GLU A 770 -26.46 2.49 22.30
CA GLU A 770 -25.53 2.24 21.20
C GLU A 770 -25.32 0.72 20.99
N THR A 771 -25.55 0.24 19.76
CA THR A 771 -25.33 -1.16 19.33
C THR A 771 -24.46 -1.22 18.07
N LEU A 772 -23.25 -0.65 18.15
CA LEU A 772 -22.30 -0.64 17.03
C LEU A 772 -21.51 -1.95 16.93
N THR A 773 -21.25 -2.36 15.70
CA THR A 773 -20.31 -3.46 15.40
C THR A 773 -18.86 -2.97 15.49
N ASN A 774 -17.88 -3.88 15.49
CA ASN A 774 -16.48 -3.46 15.47
C ASN A 774 -16.11 -2.67 14.19
N GLU A 775 -16.72 -2.99 13.05
CA GLU A 775 -16.53 -2.23 11.81
C GLU A 775 -17.07 -0.79 11.95
N ASP A 776 -18.21 -0.62 12.60
CA ASP A 776 -18.78 0.71 12.87
C ASP A 776 -17.91 1.51 13.85
N LEU A 777 -17.29 0.84 14.83
CA LEU A 777 -16.36 1.47 15.78
C LEU A 777 -15.09 1.97 15.06
N ILE A 778 -14.50 1.14 14.20
CA ILE A 778 -13.33 1.50 13.37
C ILE A 778 -13.68 2.65 12.42
N ALA A 779 -14.90 2.67 11.88
CA ALA A 779 -15.40 3.76 11.04
C ALA A 779 -15.78 5.03 11.81
N GLU A 780 -15.61 5.03 13.14
CA GLU A 780 -15.97 6.13 14.05
C GLU A 780 -17.45 6.56 13.92
N SER A 781 -18.36 5.62 13.66
CA SER A 781 -19.81 5.86 13.47
C SER A 781 -20.57 6.16 14.78
N TYR A 782 -19.91 6.79 15.76
CA TYR A 782 -20.46 7.16 17.06
C TYR A 782 -20.40 8.67 17.30
N GLN A 783 -21.18 9.14 18.28
CA GLN A 783 -21.08 10.52 18.75
C GLN A 783 -19.88 10.69 19.70
N GLY A 784 -19.10 11.74 19.45
CA GLY A 784 -17.92 12.10 20.26
C GLY A 784 -16.61 11.67 19.59
N ILE A 785 -15.50 12.19 20.12
CA ILE A 785 -14.15 11.94 19.62
C ILE A 785 -13.21 11.70 20.80
N ARG A 786 -12.07 11.04 20.54
CA ARG A 786 -11.01 10.78 21.53
C ARG A 786 -9.64 11.30 21.06
N PRO A 787 -9.49 12.63 20.85
CA PRO A 787 -8.26 13.19 20.31
C PRO A 787 -7.07 12.91 21.25
N ALA A 788 -5.97 12.40 20.71
CA ALA A 788 -4.76 12.06 21.45
C ALA A 788 -3.62 13.06 21.13
N PRO A 789 -2.97 13.67 22.14
CA PRO A 789 -1.87 14.60 21.92
C PRO A 789 -0.73 14.02 21.06
N GLY A 790 -0.40 14.71 19.97
CA GLY A 790 0.55 14.30 18.94
C GLY A 790 -0.11 14.05 17.57
N TYR A 791 -1.42 13.79 17.53
CA TYR A 791 -2.17 13.69 16.28
C TYR A 791 -2.38 15.08 15.64
N PRO A 792 -2.63 15.17 14.32
CA PRO A 792 -2.85 16.46 13.65
C PRO A 792 -3.95 17.36 14.25
N ALA A 793 -4.94 16.77 14.95
CA ALA A 793 -6.00 17.51 15.64
C ALA A 793 -5.51 18.24 16.92
N CYS A 794 -4.49 17.69 17.60
CA CYS A 794 -3.84 18.28 18.78
C CYS A 794 -2.33 17.94 18.73
N PRO A 795 -1.58 18.59 17.85
CA PRO A 795 -0.24 18.12 17.46
C PRO A 795 0.83 18.35 18.53
N ASP A 796 0.53 19.08 19.60
CA ASP A 796 1.47 19.35 20.69
C ASP A 796 1.51 18.16 21.67
N PRO A 797 2.62 17.40 21.74
CA PRO A 797 2.73 16.27 22.63
C PRO A 797 2.83 16.66 24.10
N LEU A 798 3.19 17.91 24.43
CA LEU A 798 3.37 18.39 25.80
C LEU A 798 2.07 18.39 26.61
N GLU A 799 0.91 18.40 25.94
CA GLU A 799 -0.39 18.29 26.59
C GLU A 799 -0.59 16.94 27.32
N LYS A 800 0.26 15.94 27.04
CA LYS A 800 0.30 14.70 27.83
C LYS A 800 0.69 14.93 29.28
N ASP A 801 1.53 15.91 29.60
CA ASP A 801 1.98 16.19 30.98
C ASP A 801 0.80 16.52 31.90
N LEU A 802 -0.10 17.39 31.41
CA LEU A 802 -1.28 17.76 32.16
C LEU A 802 -2.25 16.59 32.29
N LEU A 803 -2.45 15.82 31.21
CA LEU A 803 -3.27 14.59 31.25
C LEU A 803 -2.72 13.61 32.29
N PHE A 804 -1.41 13.35 32.30
CA PHE A 804 -0.76 12.43 33.22
C PHE A 804 -0.91 12.87 34.67
N ARG A 805 -0.77 14.17 34.93
CA ARG A 805 -0.95 14.76 36.25
C ARG A 805 -2.40 14.68 36.74
N LEU A 806 -3.36 15.03 35.90
CA LEU A 806 -4.78 15.04 36.27
C LEU A 806 -5.32 13.63 36.53
N LEU A 807 -4.82 12.64 35.78
CA LEU A 807 -5.21 11.25 35.95
C LEU A 807 -4.34 10.46 36.93
N ASP A 808 -3.20 11.01 37.38
CA ASP A 808 -2.22 10.29 38.20
C ASP A 808 -1.81 8.94 37.56
N VAL A 809 -1.47 9.01 36.26
CA VAL A 809 -1.33 7.84 35.38
C VAL A 809 -0.23 6.89 35.84
N GLU A 810 0.92 7.42 36.28
CA GLU A 810 2.05 6.60 36.71
C GLU A 810 1.68 5.74 37.92
N ALA A 811 1.08 6.33 38.95
CA ALA A 811 0.70 5.60 40.16
C ALA A 811 -0.44 4.59 39.91
N ARG A 812 -1.36 4.90 38.98
CA ARG A 812 -2.59 4.11 38.78
C ARG A 812 -2.50 3.05 37.69
N ALA A 813 -1.73 3.31 36.63
CA ALA A 813 -1.63 2.44 35.47
C ALA A 813 -0.18 1.98 35.20
N GLY A 814 0.82 2.55 35.88
CA GLY A 814 2.24 2.20 35.69
C GLY A 814 2.79 2.64 34.33
N ILE A 815 2.18 3.65 33.69
CA ILE A 815 2.64 4.22 32.43
C ILE A 815 3.47 5.46 32.75
N GLN A 816 4.61 5.62 32.07
CA GLN A 816 5.52 6.74 32.26
C GLN A 816 5.64 7.57 30.97
N LEU A 817 5.90 8.87 31.11
CA LEU A 817 6.32 9.73 30.01
C LEU A 817 7.85 9.77 29.98
N THR A 818 8.41 9.76 28.77
CA THR A 818 9.83 10.03 28.57
C THR A 818 10.08 11.54 28.62
N GLU A 819 11.31 11.97 28.36
CA GLU A 819 11.67 13.40 28.29
C GLU A 819 11.07 14.15 27.07
N GLN A 820 10.34 13.46 26.16
CA GLN A 820 9.88 13.96 24.85
C GLN A 820 8.38 14.22 24.71
#